data_AF-A0ABD7P7D2-F1
#
_entry.id   AF-A0ABD7P7D2-F1
#
_cell.length_a   1.000
_cell.length_b   1.000
_cell.length_c   1.000
_cell.angle_alpha   90.00
_cell.angle_beta   90.00
_cell.angle_gamma   90.00
#
_symmetry.space_group_name_H-M   'P 1'
#
loop_
_entity.id
_entity.type
_entity.pdbx_description
1 polymer ?
#
loop_
_entity_poly.entity_id
_entity_poly.type
_entity_poly.pdbx_seq_one_letter_code
_entity_poly.pdbx_strand_id
1 'polypeptide(L)'
;MRAFFWAAWLGLCSTPLLAAPLQGFSFTQKDWELACDNTGTCRAAGYGVRMGEVSVLLTRNAGSEQRLAATATFAQIEHDIPADSTASLLIDDRDLGALDAQDDSHFRLDSDQTAALLQALANQRKIEFTLNGQHLPLSSAGSREVLGKMDAFQRRTGTADALLDKGDAGDDAILPATAAPEIIAAPVIHNAQPVALSILQRQKLLPSLTPLLNQRCDDWQNPAIPAAERQITLTALDKTHSLVQALCWRAPYNDGYALWLVDNAQLNKPRLLTTEASSYANGTIVFLHKERGIADCLTGETRVWDGKTFTPSLKYSTGMCREITPGGTWMLPTFVSQVIPRQQKEADNLALRTLYNAVLKAQKSDPELSLNKVAEQFPLTGHITDFTLTYADDTLVSTSKPSPDISDDEWQAFLRSSISADSENGKVSFTLIDLDGDGKRDLIIDSYVGGTGLFSYTGVLRRGDNDFAAVDGSDSDNGDDFDAGVPGALFSINGRGANQWNHWVKINGQVYALWYNGQFGEDNLYLLRPFSTASQTPAVTVRYRYTLNSIRSPEKDQPLTPPLSDSDKADLLRSLEVMQGSLLKDKPVSDNDAPICPIPPGTSADEADNYYSGVAINYIYETVAYIPVWLNGKCYIGTIFSHHGAYRHGVDAEITLSSPREDEEVIGDYIISGLRHVIAITSGWKTREGDNGMQ
;
A
#
# COMPACT_ATOMS: atom_id res chain seq x y z
N MET A 1 -0.86 69.08 12.76
CA MET A 1 0.33 68.28 12.42
C MET A 1 0.70 67.37 13.58
N ARG A 2 0.19 66.13 13.60
CA ARG A 2 0.79 64.96 14.29
C ARG A 2 0.27 63.72 13.57
N ALA A 3 1.17 62.97 12.95
CA ALA A 3 0.88 61.81 12.12
C ALA A 3 0.71 60.55 12.99
N PHE A 4 -0.32 59.77 12.69
CA PHE A 4 -0.60 58.47 13.29
C PHE A 4 0.31 57.40 12.65
N PHE A 5 1.05 56.66 13.49
CA PHE A 5 1.73 55.43 13.09
C PHE A 5 0.76 54.25 13.24
N TRP A 6 0.46 53.58 12.13
CA TRP A 6 -0.13 52.24 12.12
C TRP A 6 1.00 51.23 12.02
N ALA A 7 1.17 50.39 13.05
CA ALA A 7 2.03 49.22 13.00
C ALA A 7 1.20 48.04 12.46
N ALA A 8 1.47 47.64 11.21
CA ALA A 8 0.92 46.43 10.64
C ALA A 8 1.69 45.22 11.18
N TRP A 9 1.01 44.39 11.96
CA TRP A 9 1.47 43.04 12.28
C TRP A 9 1.33 42.17 11.02
N LEU A 10 2.43 41.93 10.32
CA LEU A 10 2.51 40.88 9.31
C LEU A 10 2.63 39.55 10.05
N GLY A 11 1.54 38.80 10.10
CA GLY A 11 1.54 37.41 10.53
C GLY A 11 2.47 36.59 9.64
N LEU A 12 3.44 35.92 10.26
CA LEU A 12 4.24 34.88 9.64
C LEU A 12 3.30 33.69 9.34
N CYS A 13 2.76 33.64 8.12
CA CYS A 13 2.24 32.39 7.58
C CYS A 13 3.43 31.42 7.43
N SER A 14 3.56 30.50 8.38
CA SER A 14 4.36 29.29 8.23
C SER A 14 3.80 28.54 7.02
N THR A 15 4.42 28.72 5.86
CA THR A 15 4.13 27.83 4.73
C THR A 15 4.76 26.49 5.09
N PRO A 16 3.99 25.39 5.15
CA PRO A 16 4.58 24.08 5.33
C PRO A 16 5.52 23.85 4.14
N LEU A 17 6.81 23.69 4.44
CA LEU A 17 7.80 23.21 3.49
C LEU A 17 7.38 21.79 3.12
N LEU A 18 6.66 21.65 2.01
CA LEU A 18 6.43 20.33 1.41
C LEU A 18 7.81 19.77 1.08
N ALA A 19 8.17 18.65 1.72
CA ALA A 19 9.39 17.93 1.42
C ALA A 19 9.40 17.59 -0.08
N ALA A 20 10.56 17.72 -0.72
CA ALA A 20 10.71 17.33 -2.12
C ALA A 20 10.37 15.82 -2.25
N PRO A 21 9.70 15.41 -3.35
CA PRO A 21 9.37 14.01 -3.55
C PRO A 21 10.64 13.17 -3.55
N LEU A 22 10.58 11.99 -2.92
CA LEU A 22 11.69 11.07 -2.85
C LEU A 22 12.11 10.69 -4.27
N GLN A 23 13.40 10.81 -4.56
CA GLN A 23 13.96 10.45 -5.86
C GLN A 23 14.65 9.10 -5.74
N GLY A 24 14.22 8.14 -6.55
CA GLY A 24 14.92 6.88 -6.70
C GLY A 24 16.25 7.03 -7.44
N PHE A 25 17.09 6.02 -7.34
CA PHE A 25 18.42 5.98 -7.96
C PHE A 25 18.86 4.55 -8.23
N SER A 26 19.86 4.39 -9.09
CA SER A 26 20.61 3.15 -9.26
C SER A 26 22.08 3.33 -8.87
N PHE A 27 22.72 2.24 -8.43
CA PHE A 27 24.12 2.22 -8.06
C PHE A 27 24.71 0.84 -8.33
N THR A 28 25.89 0.79 -8.93
CA THR A 28 26.59 -0.44 -9.23
C THR A 28 27.97 -0.41 -8.59
N GLN A 29 28.33 -1.51 -7.93
CA GLN A 29 29.67 -1.74 -7.43
C GLN A 29 30.08 -3.18 -7.73
N LYS A 30 31.04 -3.35 -8.64
CA LYS A 30 31.61 -4.66 -9.03
C LYS A 30 30.52 -5.66 -9.41
N ASP A 31 30.30 -6.69 -8.60
CA ASP A 31 29.38 -7.80 -8.89
C ASP A 31 28.00 -7.61 -8.25
N TRP A 32 27.73 -6.40 -7.75
CA TRP A 32 26.48 -6.04 -7.09
C TRP A 32 25.93 -4.72 -7.63
N GLU A 33 24.61 -4.59 -7.62
CA GLU A 33 23.91 -3.34 -7.89
C GLU A 33 22.72 -3.13 -6.96
N LEU A 34 22.25 -1.90 -6.92
CA LEU A 34 21.15 -1.40 -6.11
C LEU A 34 20.26 -0.54 -6.99
N ALA A 35 18.95 -0.75 -6.91
CA ALA A 35 17.95 0.21 -7.34
C ALA A 35 16.99 0.50 -6.19
N CYS A 36 16.81 1.79 -5.87
CA CYS A 36 15.75 2.21 -4.97
C CYS A 36 14.78 3.10 -5.73
N ASP A 37 13.48 2.89 -5.54
CA ASP A 37 12.44 3.66 -6.21
C ASP A 37 11.95 4.86 -5.37
N ASN A 38 11.02 5.63 -5.94
CA ASN A 38 10.44 6.82 -5.32
C ASN A 38 9.45 6.53 -4.17
N THR A 39 9.21 5.27 -3.82
CA THR A 39 8.45 4.89 -2.61
C THR A 39 9.37 4.62 -1.41
N GLY A 40 10.67 4.45 -1.67
CA GLY A 40 11.68 4.12 -0.67
C GLY A 40 12.06 2.64 -0.63
N THR A 41 11.39 1.80 -1.42
CA THR A 41 11.74 0.38 -1.58
C THR A 41 13.05 0.25 -2.33
N CYS A 42 13.94 -0.61 -1.82
CA CYS A 42 15.26 -0.88 -2.36
C CYS A 42 15.42 -2.36 -2.73
N ARG A 43 16.08 -2.60 -3.86
CA ARG A 43 16.37 -3.91 -4.44
C ARG A 43 17.86 -4.01 -4.77
N ALA A 44 18.59 -4.87 -4.09
CA ALA A 44 20.01 -5.12 -4.31
C ALA A 44 20.20 -6.48 -5.00
N ALA A 45 20.77 -6.48 -6.20
CA ALA A 45 21.06 -7.69 -6.96
C ALA A 45 22.56 -8.02 -6.87
N GLY A 46 22.86 -9.27 -6.55
CA GLY A 46 24.20 -9.85 -6.54
C GLY A 46 24.34 -10.94 -7.59
N TYR A 47 25.53 -11.09 -8.14
CA TYR A 47 25.81 -12.04 -9.22
C TYR A 47 26.92 -13.03 -8.88
N GLY A 48 26.89 -14.18 -9.55
CA GLY A 48 27.91 -15.21 -9.48
C GLY A 48 29.31 -14.70 -9.81
N VAL A 49 30.33 -15.42 -9.32
CA VAL A 49 31.73 -15.13 -9.64
C VAL A 49 31.97 -15.22 -11.15
N ARG A 50 31.29 -16.17 -11.84
CA ARG A 50 31.28 -16.25 -13.30
C ARG A 50 29.93 -15.78 -13.85
N MET A 51 29.93 -15.35 -15.11
CA MET A 51 28.68 -15.11 -15.85
C MET A 51 27.95 -16.44 -16.07
N GLY A 52 26.62 -16.38 -16.15
CA GLY A 52 25.79 -17.55 -16.44
C GLY A 52 25.75 -18.57 -15.31
N GLU A 53 25.74 -18.13 -14.05
CA GLU A 53 25.64 -19.02 -12.89
C GLU A 53 24.40 -18.75 -12.03
N VAL A 54 24.53 -17.86 -11.07
CA VAL A 54 23.54 -17.57 -10.04
C VAL A 54 23.39 -16.07 -9.88
N SER A 55 22.19 -15.62 -9.51
CA SER A 55 21.94 -14.28 -9.01
C SER A 55 21.04 -14.32 -7.80
N VAL A 56 21.23 -13.37 -6.89
CA VAL A 56 20.37 -13.16 -5.71
C VAL A 56 19.82 -11.76 -5.74
N LEU A 57 18.53 -11.60 -5.43
CA LEU A 57 17.87 -10.33 -5.19
C LEU A 57 17.55 -10.19 -3.71
N LEU A 58 17.97 -9.08 -3.11
CA LEU A 58 17.60 -8.67 -1.77
C LEU A 58 16.64 -7.48 -1.86
N THR A 59 15.44 -7.60 -1.30
CA THR A 59 14.39 -6.55 -1.36
C THR A 59 14.00 -6.09 0.04
N ARG A 60 13.90 -4.77 0.26
CA ARG A 60 13.33 -4.20 1.49
C ARG A 60 12.49 -2.97 1.19
N ASN A 61 11.26 -2.96 1.67
CA ASN A 61 10.38 -1.80 1.63
C ASN A 61 10.85 -0.67 2.56
N ALA A 62 10.37 0.56 2.34
CA ALA A 62 10.55 1.66 3.29
C ALA A 62 9.51 1.61 4.43
N GLY A 63 9.75 2.33 5.53
CA GLY A 63 8.98 2.24 6.77
C GLY A 63 9.70 1.45 7.86
N SER A 64 9.23 1.59 9.10
CA SER A 64 9.70 0.81 10.25
C SER A 64 9.27 -0.66 10.12
N GLU A 65 9.94 -1.56 10.85
CA GLU A 65 9.59 -2.99 10.95
C GLU A 65 9.62 -3.79 9.64
N GLN A 66 10.14 -3.23 8.56
CA GLN A 66 10.28 -3.91 7.26
C GLN A 66 11.44 -4.91 7.26
N ARG A 67 11.16 -6.16 6.88
CA ARG A 67 12.17 -7.22 6.78
C ARG A 67 12.82 -7.26 5.40
N LEU A 68 14.02 -7.85 5.34
CA LEU A 68 14.72 -8.09 4.08
C LEU A 68 14.25 -9.45 3.52
N ALA A 69 13.72 -9.46 2.31
CA ALA A 69 13.43 -10.69 1.57
C ALA A 69 14.61 -11.03 0.64
N ALA A 70 14.89 -12.32 0.45
CA ALA A 70 15.93 -12.80 -0.45
C ALA A 70 15.42 -13.90 -1.38
N THR A 71 15.68 -13.73 -2.68
CA THR A 71 15.32 -14.69 -3.73
C THR A 71 16.54 -14.97 -4.59
N ALA A 72 16.76 -16.23 -4.94
CA ALA A 72 17.80 -16.67 -5.86
C ALA A 72 17.19 -17.12 -7.20
N THR A 73 17.95 -16.93 -8.27
CA THR A 73 17.68 -17.54 -9.58
C THR A 73 18.99 -17.97 -10.24
N PHE A 74 18.88 -18.78 -11.28
CA PHE A 74 20.00 -19.40 -11.97
C PHE A 74 19.94 -19.15 -13.47
N ALA A 75 21.07 -19.39 -14.13
CA ALA A 75 21.17 -19.16 -15.56
C ALA A 75 20.28 -20.10 -16.38
N GLN A 76 19.56 -19.49 -17.32
CA GLN A 76 18.52 -20.03 -18.18
C GLN A 76 18.76 -19.71 -19.67
N ILE A 77 19.89 -19.06 -19.99
CA ILE A 77 20.21 -18.65 -21.37
C ILE A 77 20.31 -19.86 -22.31
N GLU A 78 20.88 -20.97 -21.84
CA GLU A 78 21.04 -22.18 -22.64
C GLU A 78 19.91 -23.18 -22.45
N HIS A 79 19.42 -23.35 -21.22
CA HIS A 79 18.40 -24.33 -20.85
C HIS A 79 17.53 -23.77 -19.72
N ASP A 80 16.22 -23.96 -19.80
CA ASP A 80 15.30 -23.64 -18.71
C ASP A 80 15.63 -24.45 -17.45
N ILE A 81 15.27 -23.94 -16.28
CA ILE A 81 15.37 -24.66 -15.01
C ILE A 81 14.26 -25.73 -14.99
N PRO A 82 14.59 -27.03 -14.80
CA PRO A 82 13.56 -28.06 -14.67
C PRO A 82 12.67 -27.83 -13.44
N ALA A 83 11.37 -28.06 -13.57
CA ALA A 83 10.39 -27.84 -12.50
C ALA A 83 10.62 -28.71 -11.24
N ASP A 84 11.33 -29.84 -11.36
CA ASP A 84 11.71 -30.71 -10.25
C ASP A 84 13.10 -30.36 -9.66
N SER A 85 13.65 -29.20 -10.03
CA SER A 85 14.96 -28.78 -9.54
C SER A 85 14.96 -28.46 -8.05
N THR A 86 16.06 -28.82 -7.41
CA THR A 86 16.32 -28.51 -6.00
C THR A 86 17.45 -27.52 -5.88
N ALA A 87 17.27 -26.49 -5.06
CA ALA A 87 18.28 -25.50 -4.75
C ALA A 87 18.58 -25.46 -3.26
N SER A 88 19.83 -25.19 -2.88
CA SER A 88 20.23 -25.01 -1.47
C SER A 88 21.28 -23.92 -1.30
N LEU A 89 21.42 -23.40 -0.08
CA LEU A 89 22.43 -22.41 0.30
C LEU A 89 23.55 -23.05 1.12
N LEU A 90 24.80 -22.80 0.73
CA LEU A 90 26.00 -23.21 1.47
C LEU A 90 26.82 -21.99 1.90
N ILE A 91 27.15 -21.93 3.19
CA ILE A 91 28.04 -20.91 3.77
C ILE A 91 29.27 -21.60 4.37
N ASP A 92 30.47 -21.30 3.87
CA ASP A 92 31.72 -21.99 4.24
C ASP A 92 31.58 -23.52 4.26
N ASP A 93 31.06 -24.07 3.15
CA ASP A 93 30.82 -25.50 2.92
C ASP A 93 29.76 -26.15 3.84
N ARG A 94 29.09 -25.38 4.70
CA ARG A 94 27.95 -25.85 5.49
C ARG A 94 26.64 -25.62 4.72
N ASP A 95 25.93 -26.70 4.44
CA ASP A 95 24.58 -26.69 3.89
C ASP A 95 23.56 -26.16 4.92
N LEU A 96 22.77 -25.17 4.51
CA LEU A 96 21.70 -24.54 5.29
C LEU A 96 20.30 -24.98 4.85
N GLY A 97 20.21 -26.04 4.03
CA GLY A 97 18.95 -26.65 3.63
C GLY A 97 18.45 -26.17 2.26
N ALA A 98 17.36 -26.79 1.83
CA ALA A 98 16.71 -26.47 0.57
C ALA A 98 16.07 -25.07 0.61
N LEU A 99 16.03 -24.42 -0.55
CA LEU A 99 15.29 -23.20 -0.78
C LEU A 99 13.86 -23.53 -1.23
N ASP A 100 12.91 -22.65 -0.90
CA ASP A 100 11.52 -22.81 -1.31
C ASP A 100 11.36 -22.38 -2.77
N ALA A 101 10.78 -23.23 -3.61
CA ALA A 101 10.44 -22.83 -4.98
C ALA A 101 9.30 -21.81 -4.94
N GLN A 102 9.55 -20.59 -5.44
CA GLN A 102 8.55 -19.53 -5.55
C GLN A 102 7.80 -19.64 -6.89
N ASP A 103 8.53 -19.89 -7.97
CA ASP A 103 8.01 -20.23 -9.29
C ASP A 103 8.98 -21.18 -10.01
N ASP A 104 8.74 -21.45 -11.30
CA ASP A 104 9.56 -22.37 -12.12
C ASP A 104 11.05 -21.98 -12.20
N SER A 105 11.41 -20.75 -11.83
CA SER A 105 12.74 -20.15 -12.03
C SER A 105 13.31 -19.41 -10.81
N HIS A 106 12.53 -19.22 -9.75
CA HIS A 106 12.91 -18.47 -8.56
C HIS A 106 12.80 -19.29 -7.27
N PHE A 107 13.80 -19.14 -6.40
CA PHE A 107 13.92 -19.88 -5.14
C PHE A 107 14.06 -18.89 -3.98
N ARG A 108 13.10 -18.90 -3.06
CA ARG A 108 13.07 -18.03 -1.88
C ARG A 108 13.94 -18.60 -0.76
N LEU A 109 14.62 -17.71 -0.06
CA LEU A 109 15.33 -18.03 1.18
C LEU A 109 14.40 -17.75 2.37
N ASP A 110 14.39 -18.65 3.35
CA ASP A 110 13.73 -18.38 4.62
C ASP A 110 14.46 -17.30 5.44
N SER A 111 13.91 -16.95 6.62
CA SER A 111 14.46 -15.89 7.47
C SER A 111 15.85 -16.23 8.03
N ASP A 112 16.11 -17.49 8.39
CA ASP A 112 17.39 -17.97 8.92
C ASP A 112 18.46 -18.00 7.81
N GLN A 113 18.10 -18.49 6.62
CA GLN A 113 18.92 -18.50 5.43
C GLN A 113 19.26 -17.08 4.97
N THR A 114 18.29 -16.17 4.98
CA THR A 114 18.48 -14.76 4.63
C THR A 114 19.44 -14.07 5.60
N ALA A 115 19.26 -14.29 6.92
CA ALA A 115 20.17 -13.76 7.93
C ALA A 115 21.59 -14.33 7.78
N ALA A 116 21.73 -15.63 7.49
CA ALA A 116 23.02 -16.27 7.26
C ALA A 116 23.72 -15.74 6.01
N LEU A 117 22.99 -15.55 4.91
CA LEU A 117 23.50 -14.95 3.69
C LEU A 117 24.00 -13.52 3.94
N LEU A 118 23.20 -12.69 4.64
CA LEU A 118 23.59 -11.31 4.96
C LEU A 118 24.86 -11.27 5.81
N GLN A 119 24.97 -12.13 6.83
CA GLN A 119 26.19 -12.25 7.64
C GLN A 119 27.39 -12.68 6.81
N ALA A 120 27.20 -13.61 5.85
CA ALA A 120 28.28 -14.05 4.98
C ALA A 120 28.75 -12.92 4.04
N LEU A 121 27.83 -12.13 3.49
CA LEU A 121 28.14 -10.96 2.66
C LEU A 121 28.87 -9.87 3.45
N ALA A 122 28.41 -9.59 4.67
CA ALA A 122 29.04 -8.60 5.56
C ALA A 122 30.49 -8.98 5.90
N ASN A 123 30.76 -10.27 6.11
CA ASN A 123 32.06 -10.80 6.52
C ASN A 123 32.91 -11.36 5.36
N GLN A 124 32.45 -11.22 4.11
CA GLN A 124 33.13 -11.75 2.91
C GLN A 124 33.45 -13.25 3.01
N ARG A 125 32.52 -14.05 3.56
CA ARG A 125 32.65 -15.51 3.66
C ARG A 125 32.41 -16.19 2.31
N LYS A 126 32.72 -17.48 2.22
CA LYS A 126 32.42 -18.27 1.01
C LYS A 126 30.91 -18.53 0.95
N ILE A 127 30.28 -18.14 -0.15
CA ILE A 127 28.84 -18.31 -0.41
C ILE A 127 28.69 -19.11 -1.70
N GLU A 128 27.97 -20.23 -1.64
CA GLU A 128 27.61 -21.03 -2.80
C GLU A 128 26.13 -21.37 -2.75
N PHE A 129 25.49 -21.33 -3.90
CA PHE A 129 24.19 -21.97 -4.09
C PHE A 129 24.42 -23.30 -4.79
N THR A 130 23.59 -24.30 -4.51
CA THR A 130 23.50 -25.47 -5.36
C THR A 130 22.23 -25.44 -6.20
N LEU A 131 22.32 -25.95 -7.42
CA LEU A 131 21.17 -26.30 -8.26
C LEU A 131 21.37 -27.74 -8.73
N ASN A 132 20.50 -28.66 -8.31
CA ASN A 132 20.62 -30.09 -8.59
C ASN A 132 22.02 -30.66 -8.26
N GLY A 133 22.62 -30.18 -7.17
CA GLY A 133 23.95 -30.56 -6.70
C GLY A 133 25.12 -29.86 -7.41
N GLN A 134 24.89 -29.03 -8.42
CA GLN A 134 25.93 -28.20 -9.02
C GLN A 134 26.21 -26.97 -8.14
N HIS A 135 27.46 -26.79 -7.71
CA HIS A 135 27.88 -25.65 -6.89
C HIS A 135 28.13 -24.40 -7.76
N LEU A 136 27.46 -23.30 -7.40
CA LEU A 136 27.45 -22.02 -8.09
C LEU A 136 27.85 -20.91 -7.11
N PRO A 137 29.10 -20.41 -7.15
CA PRO A 137 29.60 -19.44 -6.19
C PRO A 137 29.00 -18.04 -6.41
N LEU A 138 28.45 -17.45 -5.36
CA LEU A 138 28.01 -16.05 -5.35
C LEU A 138 29.20 -15.13 -5.03
N SER A 139 29.39 -14.07 -5.81
CA SER A 139 30.44 -13.09 -5.49
C SER A 139 30.05 -12.21 -4.32
N SER A 140 30.97 -11.98 -3.38
CA SER A 140 30.84 -10.94 -2.34
C SER A 140 31.46 -9.59 -2.75
N ALA A 141 31.99 -9.47 -3.97
CA ALA A 141 32.71 -8.28 -4.38
C ALA A 141 31.75 -7.11 -4.66
N GLY A 142 31.77 -6.10 -3.79
CA GLY A 142 30.92 -4.90 -3.89
C GLY A 142 29.63 -4.95 -3.07
N SER A 143 29.34 -6.08 -2.42
CA SER A 143 28.13 -6.26 -1.61
C SER A 143 28.06 -5.26 -0.45
N ARG A 144 29.16 -5.03 0.26
CA ARG A 144 29.21 -4.10 1.40
C ARG A 144 28.88 -2.66 0.99
N GLU A 145 29.40 -2.18 -0.13
CA GLU A 145 29.12 -0.82 -0.61
C GLU A 145 27.65 -0.67 -1.04
N VAL A 146 27.08 -1.70 -1.67
CA VAL A 146 25.67 -1.73 -2.06
C VAL A 146 24.75 -1.77 -0.83
N LEU A 147 24.99 -2.68 0.11
CA LEU A 147 24.19 -2.84 1.33
C LEU A 147 24.28 -1.59 2.23
N GLY A 148 25.48 -1.02 2.37
CA GLY A 148 25.66 0.23 3.13
C GLY A 148 24.93 1.41 2.49
N LYS A 149 24.86 1.46 1.15
CA LYS A 149 24.12 2.51 0.44
C LYS A 149 22.60 2.32 0.55
N MET A 150 22.13 1.08 0.60
CA MET A 150 20.73 0.74 0.87
C MET A 150 20.32 1.20 2.29
N ASP A 151 21.11 0.90 3.31
CA ASP A 151 20.88 1.40 4.67
C ASP A 151 20.90 2.94 4.73
N ALA A 152 21.87 3.58 4.07
CA ALA A 152 21.98 5.04 4.08
C ALA A 152 20.77 5.72 3.44
N PHE A 153 20.24 5.18 2.33
CA PHE A 153 19.06 5.74 1.67
C PHE A 153 17.80 5.59 2.53
N GLN A 154 17.61 4.41 3.15
CA GLN A 154 16.48 4.14 4.04
C GLN A 154 16.69 4.71 5.45
N ARG A 155 17.81 5.38 5.71
CA ARG A 155 18.20 6.00 7.00
C ARG A 155 18.27 5.00 8.16
N ARG A 156 18.82 3.82 7.87
CA ARG A 156 18.95 2.69 8.80
C ARG A 156 20.37 2.46 9.30
N THR A 157 21.34 3.25 8.87
CA THR A 157 22.71 3.12 9.38
C THR A 157 22.74 3.33 10.90
N GLY A 158 23.22 2.34 11.64
CA GLY A 158 23.30 2.40 13.11
C GLY A 158 22.03 1.97 13.84
N THR A 159 20.95 1.58 13.17
CA THR A 159 19.76 0.99 13.82
C THR A 159 20.01 -0.47 14.18
N ALA A 160 19.14 -1.06 15.01
CA ALA A 160 19.25 -2.47 15.39
C ALA A 160 19.11 -3.42 14.18
N ASP A 161 18.35 -3.01 13.17
CA ASP A 161 18.03 -3.76 11.95
C ASP A 161 18.81 -3.31 10.70
N ALA A 162 19.87 -2.52 10.87
CA ALA A 162 20.81 -2.21 9.80
C ALA A 162 21.38 -3.50 9.16
N LEU A 163 21.62 -3.47 7.86
CA LEU A 163 22.15 -4.60 7.10
C LEU A 163 23.63 -4.88 7.42
N LEU A 164 24.40 -3.81 7.66
CA LEU A 164 25.84 -3.91 7.95
C LEU A 164 26.20 -3.36 9.34
N ASP A 165 25.96 -2.07 9.54
CA ASP A 165 26.46 -1.33 10.70
C ASP A 165 25.34 -1.22 11.75
N LYS A 166 25.04 -2.34 12.42
CA LYS A 166 24.03 -2.41 13.48
C LYS A 166 24.43 -1.59 14.70
N GLY A 167 23.47 -0.93 15.32
CA GLY A 167 23.66 -0.12 16.53
C GLY A 167 22.39 0.03 17.36
N ASP A 168 22.36 1.05 18.21
CA ASP A 168 21.30 1.37 19.17
C ASP A 168 20.51 2.63 18.79
N ALA A 169 20.67 3.14 17.56
CA ALA A 169 19.87 4.26 17.07
C ALA A 169 18.40 3.86 17.01
N GLY A 170 17.51 4.75 17.48
CA GLY A 170 16.07 4.55 17.47
C GLY A 170 15.47 4.64 16.06
N ASP A 171 14.27 4.08 15.93
CA ASP A 171 13.58 3.91 14.65
C ASP A 171 12.95 5.22 14.11
N ASP A 172 12.90 6.27 14.92
CA ASP A 172 12.28 7.58 14.59
C ASP A 172 12.88 8.26 13.36
N ALA A 173 14.12 7.92 13.01
CA ALA A 173 14.85 8.50 11.88
C ALA A 173 14.73 7.69 10.58
N ILE A 174 14.14 6.48 10.63
CA ILE A 174 13.97 5.60 9.47
C ILE A 174 13.11 6.31 8.42
N LEU A 175 13.47 6.15 7.14
CA LEU A 175 12.71 6.69 6.03
C LEU A 175 11.28 6.10 6.03
N PRO A 176 10.22 6.92 6.19
CA PRO A 176 8.86 6.42 6.10
C PRO A 176 8.53 6.01 4.66
N ALA A 177 7.65 5.03 4.51
CA ALA A 177 7.10 4.65 3.22
C ALA A 177 6.42 5.86 2.55
N THR A 178 6.68 6.06 1.26
CA THR A 178 6.04 7.11 0.47
C THR A 178 5.12 6.50 -0.57
N ALA A 179 3.87 6.95 -0.63
CA ALA A 179 2.93 6.48 -1.65
C ALA A 179 3.43 6.84 -3.07
N ALA A 180 3.32 5.88 -3.99
CA ALA A 180 3.59 6.14 -5.40
C ALA A 180 2.62 7.20 -5.95
N PRO A 181 3.09 8.14 -6.80
CA PRO A 181 2.23 9.15 -7.41
C PRO A 181 1.15 8.52 -8.29
N GLU A 182 -0.06 9.06 -8.24
CA GLU A 182 -1.18 8.61 -9.08
C GLU A 182 -1.15 9.25 -10.47
N ILE A 183 -1.43 8.45 -11.51
CA ILE A 183 -1.70 8.89 -12.88
C ILE A 183 -3.13 8.49 -13.24
N ILE A 184 -3.98 9.48 -13.52
CA ILE A 184 -5.32 9.23 -14.03
C ILE A 184 -5.26 9.04 -15.55
N ALA A 185 -5.20 7.78 -15.99
CA ALA A 185 -5.10 7.43 -17.41
C ALA A 185 -6.37 7.86 -18.16
N ALA A 186 -6.21 8.68 -19.19
CA ALA A 186 -7.34 9.16 -19.98
C ALA A 186 -7.85 8.08 -20.96
N PRO A 187 -9.16 8.10 -21.30
CA PRO A 187 -9.70 7.19 -22.30
C PRO A 187 -9.00 7.37 -23.66
N VAL A 188 -8.75 6.24 -24.33
CA VAL A 188 -8.12 6.19 -25.65
C VAL A 188 -8.96 5.38 -26.63
N ILE A 189 -8.67 5.52 -27.91
CA ILE A 189 -9.21 4.61 -28.93
C ILE A 189 -8.38 3.33 -28.90
N HIS A 190 -8.94 2.27 -28.32
CA HIS A 190 -8.28 0.97 -28.21
C HIS A 190 -8.01 0.37 -29.59
N ASN A 191 -6.82 -0.22 -29.73
CA ASN A 191 -6.34 -0.90 -30.94
C ASN A 191 -6.40 -0.02 -32.21
N ALA A 192 -6.27 1.30 -32.03
CA ALA A 192 -6.17 2.25 -33.14
C ALA A 192 -4.97 1.90 -34.03
N GLN A 193 -5.23 1.71 -35.32
CA GLN A 193 -4.20 1.34 -36.29
C GLN A 193 -3.45 2.58 -36.79
N PRO A 194 -2.10 2.49 -36.95
CA PRO A 194 -1.34 3.53 -37.61
C PRO A 194 -1.71 3.59 -39.09
N VAL A 195 -2.03 4.78 -39.59
CA VAL A 195 -2.35 5.01 -41.01
C VAL A 195 -1.41 6.03 -41.64
N ALA A 196 -1.15 5.90 -42.94
CA ALA A 196 -0.37 6.90 -43.67
C ALA A 196 -1.07 8.26 -43.66
N LEU A 197 -0.29 9.35 -43.57
CA LEU A 197 -0.84 10.71 -43.62
C LEU A 197 -1.58 10.97 -44.93
N SER A 198 -2.80 11.52 -44.83
CA SER A 198 -3.57 12.07 -45.95
C SER A 198 -2.87 13.29 -46.57
N ILE A 199 -3.32 13.72 -47.76
CA ILE A 199 -2.74 14.88 -48.48
C ILE A 199 -2.80 16.15 -47.60
N LEU A 200 -3.95 16.43 -46.98
CA LEU A 200 -4.11 17.61 -46.12
C LEU A 200 -3.21 17.54 -44.88
N GLN A 201 -3.13 16.37 -44.23
CA GLN A 201 -2.25 16.17 -43.08
C GLN A 201 -0.79 16.37 -43.46
N ARG A 202 -0.33 15.83 -44.60
CA ARG A 202 1.03 16.05 -45.10
C ARG A 202 1.34 17.54 -45.30
N GLN A 203 0.44 18.28 -45.94
CA GLN A 203 0.61 19.72 -46.16
C GLN A 203 0.73 20.52 -44.86
N LYS A 204 0.05 20.09 -43.78
CA LYS A 204 0.06 20.79 -42.49
C LYS A 204 1.20 20.34 -41.56
N LEU A 205 1.50 19.04 -41.52
CA LEU A 205 2.43 18.46 -40.56
C LEU A 205 3.89 18.47 -41.06
N LEU A 206 4.14 18.10 -42.32
CA LEU A 206 5.51 17.92 -42.82
C LEU A 206 6.41 19.16 -42.66
N PRO A 207 5.93 20.41 -42.84
CA PRO A 207 6.76 21.59 -42.61
C PRO A 207 7.30 21.70 -41.17
N SER A 208 6.57 21.17 -40.19
CA SER A 208 6.99 21.17 -38.78
C SER A 208 7.81 19.93 -38.41
N LEU A 209 7.48 18.78 -38.99
CA LEU A 209 8.14 17.50 -38.67
C LEU A 209 9.49 17.34 -39.36
N THR A 210 9.59 17.69 -40.64
CA THR A 210 10.77 17.41 -41.47
C THR A 210 12.05 18.06 -40.94
N PRO A 211 12.06 19.33 -40.48
CA PRO A 211 13.26 19.92 -39.90
C PRO A 211 13.74 19.19 -38.65
N LEU A 212 12.82 18.76 -37.79
CA LEU A 212 13.14 18.02 -36.56
C LEU A 212 13.68 16.62 -36.89
N LEU A 213 13.04 15.92 -37.83
CA LEU A 213 13.49 14.63 -38.32
C LEU A 213 14.90 14.72 -38.91
N ASN A 214 15.16 15.68 -39.80
CA ASN A 214 16.48 15.88 -40.39
C ASN A 214 17.57 16.25 -39.35
N GLN A 215 17.18 16.87 -38.24
CA GLN A 215 18.11 17.30 -37.20
C GLN A 215 18.39 16.22 -36.14
N ARG A 216 17.39 15.39 -35.82
CA ARG A 216 17.43 14.51 -34.64
C ARG A 216 17.29 13.02 -34.94
N CYS A 217 17.02 12.65 -36.18
CA CYS A 217 16.76 11.26 -36.57
C CYS A 217 17.70 10.83 -37.70
N ASP A 218 18.73 10.08 -37.33
CA ASP A 218 19.80 9.64 -38.22
C ASP A 218 19.27 8.79 -39.38
N ASP A 219 18.22 8.00 -39.15
CA ASP A 219 17.69 7.05 -40.13
C ASP A 219 16.54 7.58 -40.99
N TRP A 220 16.07 8.80 -40.76
CA TRP A 220 14.96 9.38 -41.52
C TRP A 220 15.26 9.45 -43.03
N GLN A 221 16.49 9.79 -43.40
CA GLN A 221 16.94 9.88 -44.80
C GLN A 221 17.88 8.76 -45.23
N ASN A 222 18.05 7.72 -44.40
CA ASN A 222 18.99 6.64 -44.70
C ASN A 222 18.50 5.82 -45.92
N PRO A 223 19.23 5.82 -47.05
CA PRO A 223 18.82 5.10 -48.26
C PRO A 223 18.94 3.58 -48.10
N ALA A 224 19.69 3.09 -47.11
CA ALA A 224 19.80 1.66 -46.80
C ALA A 224 18.51 1.09 -46.20
N ILE A 225 17.64 1.95 -45.65
CA ILE A 225 16.36 1.54 -45.07
C ILE A 225 15.25 1.72 -46.12
N PRO A 226 14.42 0.69 -46.38
CA PRO A 226 13.32 0.77 -47.33
C PRO A 226 12.40 1.96 -47.04
N ALA A 227 11.98 2.68 -48.09
CA ALA A 227 11.09 3.83 -47.94
C ALA A 227 9.74 3.46 -47.30
N ALA A 228 9.32 2.19 -47.39
CA ALA A 228 8.13 1.67 -46.74
C ALA A 228 8.26 1.64 -45.19
N GLU A 229 9.48 1.47 -44.67
CA GLU A 229 9.76 1.49 -43.23
C GLU A 229 10.00 2.91 -42.71
N ARG A 230 10.39 3.85 -43.58
CA ARG A 230 10.56 5.28 -43.27
C ARG A 230 9.30 6.09 -43.51
N GLN A 231 8.12 5.50 -43.28
CA GLN A 231 6.85 6.20 -43.40
C GLN A 231 6.51 6.98 -42.13
N ILE A 232 5.93 8.17 -42.32
CA ILE A 232 5.27 8.90 -41.23
C ILE A 232 3.83 8.41 -41.17
N THR A 233 3.44 7.88 -40.01
CA THR A 233 2.09 7.39 -39.74
C THR A 233 1.40 8.28 -38.71
N LEU A 234 0.07 8.21 -38.69
CA LEU A 234 -0.77 8.84 -37.69
C LEU A 234 -1.69 7.80 -37.06
N THR A 235 -1.73 7.77 -35.74
CA THR A 235 -2.59 6.90 -34.94
C THR A 235 -3.55 7.78 -34.14
N ALA A 236 -4.85 7.55 -34.24
CA ALA A 236 -5.81 8.29 -33.43
C ALA A 236 -5.63 7.89 -31.95
N LEU A 237 -5.41 8.88 -31.08
CA LEU A 237 -5.19 8.66 -29.64
C LEU A 237 -6.52 8.74 -28.90
N ASP A 238 -7.24 9.84 -29.10
CA ASP A 238 -8.59 10.08 -28.57
C ASP A 238 -9.42 10.90 -29.59
N LYS A 239 -10.57 11.43 -29.17
CA LYS A 239 -11.46 12.21 -30.05
C LYS A 239 -10.80 13.49 -30.59
N THR A 240 -9.85 14.07 -29.87
CA THR A 240 -9.26 15.38 -30.13
C THR A 240 -7.77 15.32 -30.43
N HIS A 241 -7.10 14.21 -30.14
CA HIS A 241 -5.66 14.05 -30.32
C HIS A 241 -5.30 12.86 -31.20
N SER A 242 -4.18 12.99 -31.89
CA SER A 242 -3.52 11.91 -32.61
C SER A 242 -2.04 11.88 -32.27
N LEU A 243 -1.42 10.71 -32.43
CA LEU A 243 0.02 10.53 -32.42
C LEU A 243 0.55 10.43 -33.83
N VAL A 244 1.61 11.17 -34.12
CA VAL A 244 2.40 10.98 -35.34
C VAL A 244 3.66 10.21 -34.98
N GLN A 245 4.01 9.21 -35.78
CA GLN A 245 5.17 8.35 -35.57
C GLN A 245 6.04 8.29 -36.83
N ALA A 246 7.36 8.25 -36.63
CA ALA A 246 8.34 8.00 -37.69
C ALA A 246 9.56 7.26 -37.11
N LEU A 247 10.16 6.35 -37.89
CA LEU A 247 11.45 5.75 -37.53
C LEU A 247 12.51 6.84 -37.39
N CYS A 248 13.20 6.88 -36.25
CA CYS A 248 14.18 7.90 -35.93
C CYS A 248 15.62 7.37 -36.04
N TRP A 249 15.86 6.19 -35.46
CA TRP A 249 17.15 5.49 -35.52
C TRP A 249 16.95 3.97 -35.42
N ARG A 250 17.93 3.22 -35.89
CA ARG A 250 18.02 1.76 -35.85
C ARG A 250 19.45 1.35 -35.48
N ALA A 251 19.53 0.47 -34.50
CA ALA A 251 20.75 -0.19 -34.04
C ALA A 251 20.59 -1.72 -34.22
N PRO A 252 21.64 -2.54 -34.04
CA PRO A 252 21.60 -3.97 -34.35
C PRO A 252 20.44 -4.78 -33.73
N TYR A 253 19.89 -4.33 -32.61
CA TYR A 253 18.81 -5.01 -31.88
C TYR A 253 17.79 -4.05 -31.25
N ASN A 254 17.86 -2.75 -31.57
CA ASN A 254 16.95 -1.72 -31.06
C ASN A 254 16.50 -0.80 -32.20
N ASP A 255 15.23 -0.40 -32.20
CA ASP A 255 14.71 0.69 -33.03
C ASP A 255 14.21 1.81 -32.11
N GLY A 256 14.40 3.05 -32.53
CA GLY A 256 13.87 4.24 -31.87
C GLY A 256 12.95 5.02 -32.79
N TYR A 257 11.78 5.39 -32.29
CA TYR A 257 10.76 6.12 -33.01
C TYR A 257 10.58 7.52 -32.43
N ALA A 258 10.47 8.50 -33.32
CA ALA A 258 10.04 9.83 -32.97
C ALA A 258 8.52 9.88 -32.91
N LEU A 259 7.99 10.37 -31.79
CA LEU A 259 6.57 10.52 -31.53
C LEU A 259 6.21 11.99 -31.29
N TRP A 260 5.13 12.45 -31.93
CA TRP A 260 4.54 13.76 -31.68
C TRP A 260 3.09 13.63 -31.27
N LEU A 261 2.68 14.41 -30.27
CA LEU A 261 1.27 14.66 -29.96
C LEU A 261 0.73 15.75 -30.88
N VAL A 262 -0.42 15.50 -31.48
CA VAL A 262 -1.10 16.43 -32.39
C VAL A 262 -2.51 16.67 -31.87
N ASP A 263 -2.87 17.94 -31.65
CA ASP A 263 -4.26 18.36 -31.54
C ASP A 263 -4.88 18.35 -32.96
N ASN A 264 -5.94 17.58 -33.14
CA ASN A 264 -6.61 17.38 -34.43
C ASN A 264 -7.18 18.70 -35.00
N ALA A 265 -7.46 19.69 -34.15
CA ALA A 265 -7.87 21.03 -34.57
C ALA A 265 -6.68 21.93 -34.96
N GLN A 266 -5.45 21.57 -34.57
CA GLN A 266 -4.22 22.35 -34.78
C GLN A 266 -3.10 21.50 -35.41
N LEU A 267 -3.38 20.85 -36.54
CA LEU A 267 -2.44 19.97 -37.26
C LEU A 267 -1.08 20.64 -37.63
N ASN A 268 -0.98 21.96 -37.60
CA ASN A 268 0.27 22.68 -37.89
C ASN A 268 1.15 22.92 -36.65
N LYS A 269 0.78 22.42 -35.46
CA LYS A 269 1.56 22.56 -34.22
C LYS A 269 1.78 21.22 -33.49
N PRO A 270 2.42 20.22 -34.13
CA PRO A 270 2.76 18.98 -33.46
C PRO A 270 3.75 19.23 -32.31
N ARG A 271 3.55 18.60 -31.15
CA ARG A 271 4.45 18.65 -29.99
C ARG A 271 5.28 17.39 -29.92
N LEU A 272 6.60 17.51 -30.06
CA LEU A 272 7.52 16.37 -29.92
C LEU A 272 7.44 15.80 -28.49
N LEU A 273 7.19 14.49 -28.38
CA LEU A 273 7.16 13.76 -27.12
C LEU A 273 8.51 13.09 -26.84
N THR A 274 9.09 12.46 -27.85
CA THR A 274 10.36 11.73 -27.75
C THR A 274 10.90 11.37 -29.14
N THR A 275 12.19 11.05 -29.21
CA THR A 275 12.89 10.40 -30.34
C THR A 275 13.27 8.95 -30.04
N GLU A 276 13.06 8.50 -28.80
CA GLU A 276 13.58 7.25 -28.25
C GLU A 276 12.50 6.20 -27.98
N ALA A 277 11.26 6.38 -28.46
CA ALA A 277 10.21 5.39 -28.19
C ALA A 277 10.52 4.07 -28.88
N SER A 278 10.33 2.95 -28.21
CA SER A 278 10.37 1.62 -28.84
C SER A 278 9.02 1.27 -29.45
N SER A 279 7.92 1.63 -28.77
CA SER A 279 6.57 1.40 -29.28
C SER A 279 5.52 2.31 -28.62
N TYR A 280 4.33 2.32 -29.21
CA TYR A 280 3.13 2.90 -28.63
C TYR A 280 1.95 1.92 -28.81
N ALA A 281 1.16 1.74 -27.75
CA ALA A 281 -0.12 1.04 -27.81
C ALA A 281 -1.07 1.55 -26.73
N ASN A 282 -2.35 1.74 -27.06
CA ASN A 282 -3.44 1.96 -26.11
C ASN A 282 -3.13 3.01 -25.01
N GLY A 283 -2.66 4.20 -25.41
CA GLY A 283 -2.37 5.27 -24.46
C GLY A 283 -1.04 5.11 -23.71
N THR A 284 -0.21 4.16 -24.10
CA THR A 284 1.08 3.88 -23.45
C THR A 284 2.22 3.97 -24.47
N ILE A 285 3.27 4.72 -24.12
CA ILE A 285 4.55 4.72 -24.84
C ILE A 285 5.53 3.88 -24.04
N VAL A 286 6.17 2.93 -24.72
CA VAL A 286 7.19 2.05 -24.13
C VAL A 286 8.54 2.44 -24.70
N PHE A 287 9.51 2.54 -23.81
CA PHE A 287 10.93 2.69 -24.07
C PHE A 287 11.57 1.42 -23.54
N LEU A 288 12.18 0.64 -24.42
CA LEU A 288 12.83 -0.61 -24.08
C LEU A 288 14.10 -0.70 -24.90
N HIS A 289 15.24 -0.68 -24.22
CA HIS A 289 16.54 -0.72 -24.84
C HIS A 289 17.29 -1.93 -24.32
N LYS A 290 17.57 -2.87 -25.23
CA LYS A 290 18.52 -3.95 -24.95
C LYS A 290 19.92 -3.36 -24.91
N GLU A 291 20.72 -3.74 -23.93
CA GLU A 291 22.13 -3.34 -23.91
C GLU A 291 22.92 -4.14 -24.95
N ARG A 292 22.60 -5.44 -25.12
CA ARG A 292 23.23 -6.34 -26.09
C ARG A 292 22.26 -7.35 -26.72
N GLY A 293 22.68 -7.99 -27.81
CA GLY A 293 21.84 -8.85 -28.64
C GLY A 293 21.23 -10.07 -27.94
N ILE A 294 21.86 -10.57 -26.87
CA ILE A 294 21.33 -11.68 -26.04
C ILE A 294 20.09 -11.24 -25.24
N ALA A 295 19.93 -9.92 -25.01
CA ALA A 295 18.85 -9.33 -24.23
C ALA A 295 18.77 -9.86 -22.79
N ASP A 296 19.90 -10.21 -22.18
CA ASP A 296 20.02 -10.64 -20.78
C ASP A 296 20.06 -9.47 -19.77
N CYS A 297 19.95 -8.25 -20.29
CA CYS A 297 19.93 -6.98 -19.55
C CYS A 297 19.34 -5.90 -20.46
N LEU A 298 18.45 -5.08 -19.91
CA LEU A 298 17.72 -4.04 -20.61
C LEU A 298 17.48 -2.84 -19.69
N THR A 299 17.19 -1.69 -20.28
CA THR A 299 16.57 -0.55 -19.60
C THR A 299 15.17 -0.31 -20.14
N GLY A 300 14.28 0.12 -19.25
CA GLY A 300 12.87 0.30 -19.56
C GLY A 300 12.28 1.58 -18.96
N GLU A 301 11.42 2.24 -19.72
CA GLU A 301 10.54 3.30 -19.24
C GLU A 301 9.15 3.13 -19.87
N THR A 302 8.11 3.39 -19.08
CA THR A 302 6.72 3.42 -19.55
C THR A 302 6.15 4.80 -19.28
N ARG A 303 5.43 5.37 -20.26
CA ARG A 303 4.68 6.62 -20.09
C ARG A 303 3.23 6.44 -20.49
N VAL A 304 2.31 6.97 -19.68
CA VAL A 304 0.86 6.81 -19.85
C VAL A 304 0.21 8.15 -20.18
N TRP A 305 -0.76 8.12 -21.10
CA TRP A 305 -1.58 9.28 -21.49
C TRP A 305 -2.53 9.71 -20.37
N ASP A 306 -2.35 10.93 -19.85
CA ASP A 306 -3.21 11.51 -18.80
C ASP A 306 -4.35 12.40 -19.34
N GLY A 307 -4.45 12.53 -20.67
CA GLY A 307 -5.40 13.42 -21.36
C GLY A 307 -4.81 14.75 -21.80
N LYS A 308 -3.57 15.06 -21.40
CA LYS A 308 -2.82 16.25 -21.79
C LYS A 308 -1.43 15.88 -22.33
N THR A 309 -0.75 14.95 -21.67
CA THR A 309 0.59 14.49 -22.02
C THR A 309 0.79 13.01 -21.66
N PHE A 310 1.92 12.46 -22.10
CA PHE A 310 2.39 11.15 -21.64
C PHE A 310 3.29 11.36 -20.43
N THR A 311 2.89 10.79 -19.28
CA THR A 311 3.54 10.96 -17.98
C THR A 311 4.22 9.64 -17.58
N PRO A 312 5.48 9.66 -17.09
CA PRO A 312 6.18 8.44 -16.67
C PRO A 312 5.40 7.67 -15.61
N SER A 313 5.19 6.37 -15.84
CA SER A 313 4.57 5.46 -14.88
C SER A 313 5.56 4.44 -14.31
N LEU A 314 6.65 4.16 -15.02
CA LEU A 314 7.66 3.20 -14.61
C LEU A 314 9.00 3.57 -15.23
N LYS A 315 10.09 3.44 -14.47
CA LYS A 315 11.47 3.43 -14.98
C LYS A 315 12.27 2.37 -14.25
N TYR A 316 13.01 1.55 -14.99
CA TYR A 316 13.74 0.41 -14.45
C TYR A 316 14.92 -0.01 -15.33
N SER A 317 15.83 -0.79 -14.74
CA SER A 317 16.72 -1.70 -15.46
C SER A 317 16.34 -3.15 -15.15
N THR A 318 16.88 -4.10 -15.91
CA THR A 318 16.77 -5.52 -15.61
C THR A 318 18.02 -6.13 -14.97
N GLY A 319 18.90 -5.25 -14.46
CA GLY A 319 20.19 -5.59 -13.88
C GLY A 319 21.35 -5.69 -14.90
N MET A 320 22.50 -6.15 -14.42
CA MET A 320 23.70 -6.34 -15.20
C MET A 320 23.57 -7.48 -16.20
N CYS A 321 24.28 -7.33 -17.32
CA CYS A 321 24.41 -8.32 -18.38
C CYS A 321 25.24 -9.52 -17.93
N ARG A 322 24.60 -10.45 -17.21
CA ARG A 322 25.25 -11.56 -16.50
C ARG A 322 24.85 -12.94 -17.02
N GLU A 323 24.18 -13.00 -18.16
CA GLU A 323 23.79 -14.26 -18.84
C GLU A 323 22.91 -15.15 -17.94
N ILE A 324 22.07 -14.52 -17.12
CA ILE A 324 21.15 -15.26 -16.27
C ILE A 324 19.89 -15.62 -17.05
N THR A 325 19.10 -14.67 -17.55
CA THR A 325 17.88 -15.01 -18.29
C THR A 325 17.59 -14.02 -19.42
N PRO A 326 17.04 -14.46 -20.58
CA PRO A 326 16.57 -13.56 -21.62
C PRO A 326 15.45 -12.65 -21.10
N GLY A 327 15.45 -11.38 -21.47
CA GLY A 327 14.55 -10.38 -20.88
C GLY A 327 15.08 -9.75 -19.59
N GLY A 328 16.21 -10.25 -19.08
CA GLY A 328 16.92 -9.72 -17.94
C GLY A 328 16.50 -10.32 -16.60
N THR A 329 17.39 -10.20 -15.61
CA THR A 329 17.36 -11.05 -14.41
C THR A 329 16.30 -10.61 -13.41
N TRP A 330 16.24 -9.31 -13.11
CA TRP A 330 15.41 -8.77 -12.03
C TRP A 330 14.73 -7.49 -12.47
N MET A 331 13.51 -7.21 -12.02
CA MET A 331 12.93 -5.87 -12.20
C MET A 331 13.50 -4.91 -11.14
N LEU A 332 14.35 -3.98 -11.57
CA LEU A 332 15.03 -3.01 -10.70
C LEU A 332 14.50 -1.58 -10.96
N PRO A 333 13.29 -1.23 -10.48
CA PRO A 333 12.73 0.09 -10.69
C PRO A 333 13.46 1.16 -9.88
N THR A 334 13.59 2.34 -10.49
CA THR A 334 13.99 3.58 -9.82
C THR A 334 12.84 4.60 -9.77
N PHE A 335 11.74 4.30 -10.45
CA PHE A 335 10.53 5.12 -10.42
C PHE A 335 9.31 4.25 -10.71
N VAL A 336 8.28 4.37 -9.88
CA VAL A 336 6.97 3.75 -10.00
C VAL A 336 5.88 4.80 -9.78
N SER A 337 4.79 4.68 -10.52
CA SER A 337 3.55 5.41 -10.31
C SER A 337 2.40 4.42 -10.30
N GLN A 338 1.32 4.80 -9.64
CA GLN A 338 0.09 4.06 -9.72
C GLN A 338 -0.77 4.58 -10.87
N VAL A 339 -1.14 3.71 -11.81
CA VAL A 339 -1.97 4.09 -12.96
C VAL A 339 -3.42 3.70 -12.70
N ILE A 340 -4.30 4.70 -12.60
CA ILE A 340 -5.73 4.50 -12.37
C ILE A 340 -6.50 4.93 -13.62
N PRO A 341 -7.25 4.03 -14.28
CA PRO A 341 -8.13 4.41 -15.37
C PRO A 341 -9.11 5.50 -14.96
N ARG A 342 -9.28 6.55 -15.77
CA ARG A 342 -10.23 7.65 -15.48
C ARG A 342 -11.64 7.13 -15.21
N GLN A 343 -12.10 6.16 -16.01
CA GLN A 343 -13.41 5.56 -15.85
C GLN A 343 -13.58 4.89 -14.48
N GLN A 344 -12.53 4.22 -13.98
CA GLN A 344 -12.53 3.63 -12.64
C GLN A 344 -12.64 4.71 -11.56
N LYS A 345 -11.77 5.74 -11.60
CA LYS A 345 -11.82 6.85 -10.63
C LYS A 345 -13.18 7.58 -10.65
N GLU A 346 -13.78 7.74 -11.83
CA GLU A 346 -15.12 8.33 -11.97
C GLU A 346 -16.21 7.44 -11.38
N ALA A 347 -16.14 6.12 -11.57
CA ALA A 347 -17.06 5.15 -10.99
C ALA A 347 -16.95 5.11 -9.45
N ASP A 348 -15.73 5.16 -8.91
CA ASP A 348 -15.47 5.26 -7.47
C ASP A 348 -16.05 6.53 -6.86
N ASN A 349 -15.84 7.67 -7.52
CA ASN A 349 -16.42 8.95 -7.10
C ASN A 349 -17.96 8.93 -7.14
N LEU A 350 -18.56 8.24 -8.11
CA LEU A 350 -20.00 8.09 -8.18
C LEU A 350 -20.51 7.17 -7.06
N ALA A 351 -19.84 6.05 -6.79
CA ALA A 351 -20.17 5.15 -5.67
C ALA A 351 -20.07 5.86 -4.32
N LEU A 352 -19.01 6.64 -4.11
CA LEU A 352 -18.82 7.46 -2.91
C LEU A 352 -19.99 8.43 -2.70
N ARG A 353 -20.41 9.14 -3.76
CA ARG A 353 -21.58 10.05 -3.70
C ARG A 353 -22.87 9.29 -3.37
N THR A 354 -23.06 8.10 -3.93
CA THR A 354 -24.22 7.26 -3.62
C THR A 354 -24.23 6.84 -2.15
N LEU A 355 -23.11 6.33 -1.63
CA LEU A 355 -22.97 5.94 -0.22
C LEU A 355 -23.19 7.14 0.72
N TYR A 356 -22.53 8.28 0.44
CA TYR A 356 -22.68 9.52 1.20
C TYR A 356 -24.15 9.96 1.30
N ASN A 357 -24.87 9.94 0.18
CA ASN A 357 -26.29 10.29 0.15
C ASN A 357 -27.16 9.30 0.93
N ALA A 358 -26.81 8.01 0.93
CA ALA A 358 -27.50 6.99 1.72
C ALA A 358 -27.29 7.21 3.23
N VAL A 359 -26.07 7.54 3.66
CA VAL A 359 -25.75 7.91 5.05
C VAL A 359 -26.51 9.17 5.47
N LEU A 360 -26.51 10.23 4.63
CA LEU A 360 -27.29 11.45 4.89
C LEU A 360 -28.80 11.19 5.01
N LYS A 361 -29.33 10.26 4.21
CA LYS A 361 -30.74 9.88 4.27
C LYS A 361 -31.04 9.11 5.56
N ALA A 362 -30.19 8.14 5.91
CA ALA A 362 -30.32 7.34 7.12
C ALA A 362 -30.26 8.21 8.39
N GLN A 363 -29.36 9.19 8.42
CA GLN A 363 -29.21 10.14 9.54
C GLN A 363 -30.48 10.94 9.84
N LYS A 364 -31.35 11.16 8.85
CA LYS A 364 -32.65 11.84 9.04
C LYS A 364 -33.74 10.93 9.61
N SER A 365 -33.65 9.63 9.33
CA SER A 365 -34.66 8.64 9.75
C SER A 365 -34.28 7.90 11.03
N ASP A 366 -32.99 7.83 11.33
CA ASP A 366 -32.42 7.12 12.46
C ASP A 366 -31.42 8.05 13.16
N PRO A 367 -31.82 8.71 14.27
CA PRO A 367 -30.94 9.59 15.03
C PRO A 367 -29.68 8.90 15.55
N GLU A 368 -29.74 7.58 15.77
CA GLU A 368 -28.59 6.77 16.19
C GLU A 368 -27.75 6.31 15.00
N LEU A 369 -28.22 6.45 13.75
CA LEU A 369 -27.52 6.13 12.51
C LEU A 369 -26.91 4.72 12.49
N SER A 370 -27.74 3.68 12.36
CA SER A 370 -27.28 2.31 12.18
C SER A 370 -26.66 2.11 10.78
N LEU A 371 -25.32 2.14 10.69
CA LEU A 371 -24.59 2.06 9.42
C LEU A 371 -24.70 0.69 8.73
N ASN A 372 -24.93 -0.40 9.46
CA ASN A 372 -25.22 -1.71 8.86
C ASN A 372 -26.47 -1.67 7.95
N LYS A 373 -27.53 -0.97 8.37
CA LYS A 373 -28.73 -0.76 7.54
C LYS A 373 -28.47 0.10 6.30
N VAL A 374 -27.38 0.88 6.30
CA VAL A 374 -26.94 1.61 5.10
C VAL A 374 -26.27 0.64 4.13
N ALA A 375 -25.40 -0.25 4.63
CA ALA A 375 -24.74 -1.29 3.83
C ALA A 375 -25.76 -2.23 3.15
N GLU A 376 -26.78 -2.67 3.89
CA GLU A 376 -27.85 -3.56 3.40
C GLU A 376 -28.65 -2.99 2.20
N GLN A 377 -28.57 -1.68 1.93
CA GLN A 377 -29.21 -1.05 0.77
C GLN A 377 -28.49 -1.37 -0.56
N PHE A 378 -27.29 -1.96 -0.49
CA PHE A 378 -26.43 -2.22 -1.63
C PHE A 378 -26.06 -3.71 -1.75
N PRO A 379 -27.03 -4.63 -1.82
CA PRO A 379 -26.75 -6.05 -1.84
C PRO A 379 -25.90 -6.44 -3.05
N LEU A 380 -25.04 -7.44 -2.88
CA LEU A 380 -24.43 -8.12 -4.02
C LEU A 380 -25.51 -8.69 -4.94
N THR A 381 -25.20 -8.74 -6.23
CA THR A 381 -26.06 -9.35 -7.25
C THR A 381 -25.19 -10.06 -8.27
N GLY A 382 -25.63 -11.22 -8.75
CA GLY A 382 -24.88 -12.05 -9.70
C GLY A 382 -24.96 -13.53 -9.33
N HIS A 383 -24.09 -14.33 -9.95
CA HIS A 383 -23.91 -15.74 -9.59
C HIS A 383 -22.86 -15.82 -8.49
N ILE A 384 -23.32 -16.13 -7.27
CA ILE A 384 -22.50 -16.17 -6.05
C ILE A 384 -22.54 -17.59 -5.52
N THR A 385 -21.38 -18.16 -5.20
CA THR A 385 -21.28 -19.48 -4.58
C THR A 385 -20.34 -19.42 -3.40
N ASP A 386 -20.90 -19.67 -2.22
CA ASP A 386 -20.14 -19.80 -0.97
C ASP A 386 -19.80 -21.26 -0.71
N PHE A 387 -18.58 -21.52 -0.26
CA PHE A 387 -18.16 -22.85 0.17
C PHE A 387 -17.06 -22.74 1.23
N THR A 388 -16.87 -23.82 2.00
CA THR A 388 -15.85 -23.89 3.04
C THR A 388 -14.97 -25.10 2.78
N LEU A 389 -13.66 -24.91 2.86
CA LEU A 389 -12.70 -26.00 2.80
C LEU A 389 -12.02 -26.20 4.15
N THR A 390 -11.52 -27.40 4.36
CA THR A 390 -10.77 -27.77 5.57
C THR A 390 -9.32 -28.05 5.21
N TYR A 391 -8.42 -27.49 5.98
CA TYR A 391 -6.97 -27.65 5.88
C TYR A 391 -6.46 -28.39 7.12
N ALA A 392 -5.45 -29.23 6.94
CA ALA A 392 -4.70 -29.90 8.00
C ALA A 392 -3.22 -29.76 7.67
N ASP A 393 -2.45 -29.15 8.58
CA ASP A 393 -1.02 -28.83 8.39
C ASP A 393 -0.77 -28.16 7.01
N ASP A 394 -1.56 -27.13 6.70
CA ASP A 394 -1.53 -26.35 5.46
C ASP A 394 -1.83 -27.13 4.17
N THR A 395 -2.31 -28.37 4.31
CA THR A 395 -2.73 -29.20 3.18
C THR A 395 -4.25 -29.33 3.10
N LEU A 396 -4.79 -29.22 1.88
CA LEU A 396 -6.21 -29.36 1.63
C LEU A 396 -6.66 -30.81 1.92
N VAL A 397 -7.63 -30.97 2.82
CA VAL A 397 -8.12 -32.29 3.26
C VAL A 397 -8.86 -33.04 2.15
N SER A 398 -9.52 -32.32 1.22
CA SER A 398 -10.24 -32.93 0.09
C SER A 398 -10.17 -32.07 -1.16
N THR A 399 -9.84 -32.71 -2.29
CA THR A 399 -9.84 -32.11 -3.63
C THR A 399 -11.17 -32.33 -4.38
N SER A 400 -12.17 -32.92 -3.72
CA SER A 400 -13.51 -33.08 -4.32
C SER A 400 -14.21 -31.73 -4.44
N LYS A 401 -14.85 -31.48 -5.58
CA LYS A 401 -15.61 -30.26 -5.83
C LYS A 401 -16.70 -30.07 -4.76
N PRO A 402 -16.71 -28.95 -4.00
CA PRO A 402 -17.54 -28.81 -2.80
C PRO A 402 -19.00 -28.44 -3.11
N SER A 403 -19.29 -27.89 -4.30
CA SER A 403 -20.64 -27.51 -4.74
C SER A 403 -20.85 -27.79 -6.23
N PRO A 404 -22.05 -28.23 -6.66
CA PRO A 404 -22.39 -28.35 -8.07
C PRO A 404 -22.48 -27.00 -8.81
N ASP A 405 -22.62 -25.89 -8.08
CA ASP A 405 -22.66 -24.53 -8.65
C ASP A 405 -21.26 -24.02 -9.07
N ILE A 406 -20.21 -24.77 -8.72
CA ILE A 406 -18.85 -24.54 -9.20
C ILE A 406 -18.66 -25.35 -10.48
N SER A 407 -18.25 -24.68 -11.56
CA SER A 407 -17.93 -25.37 -12.81
C SER A 407 -16.65 -26.19 -12.68
N ASP A 408 -16.47 -27.19 -13.55
CA ASP A 408 -15.25 -27.99 -13.54
C ASP A 408 -14.02 -27.14 -13.89
N ASP A 409 -14.17 -26.13 -14.75
CA ASP A 409 -13.10 -25.18 -15.09
C ASP A 409 -12.65 -24.37 -13.87
N GLU A 410 -13.59 -23.77 -13.14
CA GLU A 410 -13.27 -22.98 -11.94
C GLU A 410 -12.62 -23.84 -10.85
N TRP A 411 -13.11 -25.07 -10.66
CA TRP A 411 -12.53 -25.97 -9.67
C TRP A 411 -11.12 -26.42 -10.07
N GLN A 412 -10.88 -26.68 -11.35
CA GLN A 412 -9.54 -26.99 -11.85
C GLN A 412 -8.61 -25.77 -11.74
N ALA A 413 -9.11 -24.56 -11.92
CA ALA A 413 -8.33 -23.36 -11.70
C ALA A 413 -7.96 -23.19 -10.22
N PHE A 414 -8.91 -23.40 -9.31
CA PHE A 414 -8.64 -23.41 -7.87
C PHE A 414 -7.53 -24.40 -7.50
N LEU A 415 -7.63 -25.65 -7.97
CA LEU A 415 -6.63 -26.70 -7.67
C LEU A 415 -5.23 -26.44 -8.26
N ARG A 416 -5.13 -25.66 -9.34
CA ARG A 416 -3.85 -25.24 -9.93
C ARG A 416 -3.26 -24.00 -9.28
N SER A 417 -4.04 -23.30 -8.47
CA SER A 417 -3.61 -22.08 -7.80
C SER A 417 -3.01 -22.45 -6.45
N SER A 418 -1.90 -21.82 -6.07
CA SER A 418 -1.28 -21.98 -4.75
C SER A 418 -2.06 -21.21 -3.69
N ILE A 419 -3.28 -21.67 -3.40
CA ILE A 419 -4.16 -21.04 -2.40
C ILE A 419 -3.95 -21.75 -1.06
N SER A 420 -3.10 -21.17 -0.21
CA SER A 420 -2.99 -21.52 1.21
C SER A 420 -3.56 -20.37 2.03
N ALA A 421 -4.30 -20.67 3.10
CA ALA A 421 -4.82 -19.64 3.99
C ALA A 421 -4.72 -20.10 5.45
N ASP A 422 -3.99 -19.35 6.27
CA ASP A 422 -3.82 -19.66 7.70
C ASP A 422 -5.17 -19.60 8.43
N SER A 423 -5.48 -20.61 9.25
CA SER A 423 -6.74 -20.66 10.00
C SER A 423 -6.58 -21.37 11.34
N GLU A 424 -6.98 -20.72 12.44
CA GLU A 424 -6.88 -21.27 13.80
C GLU A 424 -7.73 -22.55 13.97
N ASN A 425 -8.81 -22.68 13.19
CA ASN A 425 -9.73 -23.81 13.27
C ASN A 425 -9.61 -24.78 12.08
N GLY A 426 -8.62 -24.57 11.21
CA GLY A 426 -8.39 -25.36 10.00
C GLY A 426 -9.49 -25.23 8.96
N LYS A 427 -10.36 -24.21 9.03
CA LYS A 427 -11.42 -23.96 8.04
C LYS A 427 -11.28 -22.58 7.43
N VAL A 428 -11.42 -22.53 6.12
CA VAL A 428 -11.35 -21.28 5.34
C VAL A 428 -12.62 -21.17 4.51
N SER A 429 -13.23 -19.98 4.55
CA SER A 429 -14.43 -19.68 3.78
C SER A 429 -14.05 -19.04 2.46
N PHE A 430 -14.75 -19.41 1.40
CA PHE A 430 -14.52 -18.91 0.06
C PHE A 430 -15.84 -18.48 -0.58
N THR A 431 -15.79 -17.41 -1.37
CA THR A 431 -16.92 -16.96 -2.19
C THR A 431 -16.46 -16.76 -3.63
N LEU A 432 -17.13 -17.42 -4.58
CA LEU A 432 -16.95 -17.19 -6.01
C LEU A 432 -17.95 -16.16 -6.52
N ILE A 433 -17.45 -15.04 -7.05
CA ILE A 433 -18.25 -13.94 -7.63
C ILE A 433 -17.41 -13.14 -8.62
N ASP A 434 -18.03 -12.65 -9.70
CA ASP A 434 -17.41 -11.69 -10.62
C ASP A 434 -17.25 -10.32 -9.94
N LEU A 435 -16.02 -9.96 -9.55
CA LEU A 435 -15.71 -8.75 -8.80
C LEU A 435 -15.42 -7.55 -9.71
N ASP A 436 -14.88 -7.78 -10.91
CA ASP A 436 -14.46 -6.71 -11.83
C ASP A 436 -15.34 -6.54 -13.08
N GLY A 437 -16.33 -7.42 -13.25
CA GLY A 437 -17.33 -7.37 -14.31
C GLY A 437 -16.86 -7.95 -15.64
N ASP A 438 -15.78 -8.75 -15.67
CA ASP A 438 -15.25 -9.36 -16.88
C ASP A 438 -16.02 -10.63 -17.32
N GLY A 439 -16.95 -11.10 -16.49
CA GLY A 439 -17.78 -12.28 -16.73
C GLY A 439 -17.18 -13.59 -16.23
N LYS A 440 -15.98 -13.58 -15.66
CA LYS A 440 -15.37 -14.68 -14.91
C LYS A 440 -15.59 -14.44 -13.41
N ARG A 441 -15.79 -15.51 -12.64
CA ARG A 441 -15.93 -15.39 -11.19
C ARG A 441 -14.55 -15.42 -10.54
N ASP A 442 -14.26 -14.37 -9.78
CA ASP A 442 -13.12 -14.22 -8.92
C ASP A 442 -13.36 -14.90 -7.56
N LEU A 443 -12.30 -15.00 -6.76
CA LEU A 443 -12.33 -15.67 -5.46
C LEU A 443 -12.14 -14.66 -4.33
N ILE A 444 -13.06 -14.64 -3.38
CA ILE A 444 -12.88 -14.04 -2.06
C ILE A 444 -12.49 -15.15 -1.09
N ILE A 445 -11.53 -14.85 -0.21
CA ILE A 445 -11.04 -15.74 0.83
C ILE A 445 -11.29 -15.06 2.17
N ASP A 446 -12.01 -15.71 3.07
CA ASP A 446 -12.22 -15.24 4.45
C ASP A 446 -11.64 -16.27 5.42
N SER A 447 -10.61 -15.86 6.14
CA SER A 447 -9.94 -16.71 7.12
C SER A 447 -9.88 -16.09 8.50
N TYR A 448 -10.08 -16.93 9.52
CA TYR A 448 -9.95 -16.56 10.92
C TYR A 448 -8.62 -17.09 11.45
N VAL A 449 -7.67 -16.18 11.64
CA VAL A 449 -6.29 -16.47 12.08
C VAL A 449 -6.18 -16.42 13.60
N GLY A 450 -7.07 -15.67 14.27
CA GLY A 450 -7.20 -15.69 15.72
C GLY A 450 -6.22 -14.80 16.45
N GLY A 451 -5.51 -15.36 17.44
CA GLY A 451 -4.61 -14.60 18.32
C GLY A 451 -5.32 -13.75 19.38
N THR A 452 -4.56 -12.92 20.08
CA THR A 452 -5.07 -12.10 21.20
C THR A 452 -6.07 -11.05 20.73
N GLY A 453 -6.01 -10.62 19.47
CA GLY A 453 -6.99 -9.75 18.81
C GLY A 453 -8.23 -10.46 18.23
N LEU A 454 -8.23 -11.80 18.05
CA LEU A 454 -9.27 -12.48 17.24
C LEU A 454 -9.34 -11.92 15.81
N PHE A 455 -8.20 -11.91 15.13
CA PHE A 455 -8.10 -11.37 13.77
C PHE A 455 -8.77 -12.29 12.74
N SER A 456 -9.44 -11.66 11.79
CA SER A 456 -9.88 -12.28 10.55
C SER A 456 -9.34 -11.47 9.37
N TYR A 457 -8.92 -12.16 8.31
CA TYR A 457 -8.37 -11.59 7.10
C TYR A 457 -9.25 -11.94 5.91
N THR A 458 -9.44 -10.98 5.03
CA THR A 458 -10.18 -11.14 3.78
C THR A 458 -9.25 -10.88 2.61
N GLY A 459 -8.99 -11.90 1.79
CA GLY A 459 -8.20 -11.83 0.56
C GLY A 459 -9.06 -11.87 -0.70
N VAL A 460 -8.53 -11.36 -1.82
CA VAL A 460 -9.17 -11.45 -3.15
C VAL A 460 -8.18 -11.90 -4.22
N LEU A 461 -8.55 -12.91 -4.99
CA LEU A 461 -7.78 -13.40 -6.13
C LEU A 461 -8.59 -13.25 -7.42
N ARG A 462 -7.95 -12.67 -8.44
CA ARG A 462 -8.55 -12.49 -9.76
C ARG A 462 -8.47 -13.81 -10.53
N ARG A 463 -9.54 -14.14 -11.25
CA ARG A 463 -9.59 -15.31 -12.14
C ARG A 463 -8.82 -15.03 -13.44
N GLY A 464 -7.72 -15.76 -13.62
CA GLY A 464 -6.97 -15.81 -14.88
C GLY A 464 -7.65 -16.67 -15.94
N ASP A 465 -6.86 -17.24 -16.85
CA ASP A 465 -7.36 -18.24 -17.79
C ASP A 465 -7.41 -19.63 -17.17
N ASN A 466 -6.43 -20.00 -16.34
CA ASN A 466 -6.30 -21.35 -15.77
C ASN A 466 -6.09 -21.39 -14.27
N ASP A 467 -6.03 -20.25 -13.59
CA ASP A 467 -5.68 -20.07 -12.19
C ASP A 467 -6.43 -18.88 -11.57
N PHE A 468 -6.19 -18.68 -10.27
CA PHE A 468 -6.54 -17.51 -9.47
C PHE A 468 -5.24 -16.91 -8.93
N ALA A 469 -5.05 -15.61 -9.12
CA ALA A 469 -3.83 -14.93 -8.70
C ALA A 469 -4.13 -13.57 -8.06
N ALA A 470 -3.27 -13.14 -7.13
CA ALA A 470 -3.31 -11.78 -6.62
C ALA A 470 -2.92 -10.80 -7.74
N VAL A 471 -3.51 -9.59 -7.73
CA VAL A 471 -3.23 -8.57 -8.75
C VAL A 471 -1.96 -7.77 -8.45
N ASP A 472 -1.52 -7.82 -7.19
CA ASP A 472 -0.20 -7.39 -6.80
C ASP A 472 0.72 -8.62 -6.79
N GLY A 473 1.76 -8.61 -7.63
CA GLY A 473 2.88 -9.57 -7.53
C GLY A 473 3.73 -9.39 -6.25
N SER A 474 3.17 -8.71 -5.24
CA SER A 474 3.45 -9.03 -3.85
C SER A 474 2.56 -10.22 -3.50
N ASP A 475 2.98 -11.44 -3.82
CA ASP A 475 3.47 -12.28 -2.73
C ASP A 475 4.21 -11.45 -1.66
N SER A 476 3.47 -10.69 -0.85
CA SER A 476 3.97 -10.06 0.37
C SER A 476 4.14 -11.12 1.45
N ASP A 477 4.95 -12.12 1.13
CA ASP A 477 5.76 -12.81 2.13
C ASP A 477 7.05 -11.99 2.37
N ASN A 478 7.00 -10.65 2.20
CA ASN A 478 8.07 -9.74 2.65
C ASN A 478 8.07 -9.60 4.20
N GLY A 479 7.24 -10.39 4.89
CA GLY A 479 7.14 -10.38 6.34
C GLY A 479 6.56 -9.07 6.89
N ASP A 480 5.90 -8.28 6.07
CA ASP A 480 4.88 -7.34 6.49
C ASP A 480 3.68 -8.17 6.98
N ASP A 481 3.43 -8.16 8.30
CA ASP A 481 2.39 -8.92 9.04
C ASP A 481 0.94 -8.73 8.52
N PHE A 482 0.74 -7.99 7.44
CA PHE A 482 -0.59 -7.68 6.90
C PHE A 482 -1.24 -8.84 6.16
N ASP A 483 -0.49 -9.74 5.52
CA ASP A 483 -1.09 -10.86 4.79
C ASP A 483 -1.48 -12.02 5.74
N ALA A 484 -0.76 -12.20 6.86
CA ALA A 484 -0.99 -13.27 7.85
C ALA A 484 -1.32 -14.64 7.22
N GLY A 485 -0.73 -14.92 6.05
CA GLY A 485 -0.93 -16.13 5.29
C GLY A 485 -2.25 -16.21 4.51
N VAL A 486 -2.92 -15.11 4.14
CA VAL A 486 -4.12 -15.08 3.28
C VAL A 486 -3.85 -14.35 1.96
N PRO A 487 -3.71 -15.09 0.83
CA PRO A 487 -3.21 -14.53 -0.41
C PRO A 487 -4.15 -13.45 -0.97
N GLY A 488 -3.54 -12.35 -1.43
CA GLY A 488 -4.28 -11.20 -1.93
C GLY A 488 -5.04 -10.47 -0.83
N ALA A 489 -4.54 -10.47 0.41
CA ALA A 489 -5.13 -9.79 1.56
C ALA A 489 -5.58 -8.36 1.22
N LEU A 490 -6.90 -8.12 1.30
CA LEU A 490 -7.52 -6.84 1.01
C LEU A 490 -7.72 -6.02 2.29
N PHE A 491 -8.15 -6.64 3.38
CA PHE A 491 -8.29 -6.01 4.70
C PHE A 491 -8.31 -7.08 5.80
N SER A 492 -8.00 -6.65 7.02
CA SER A 492 -8.22 -7.40 8.25
C SER A 492 -9.31 -6.74 9.10
N ILE A 493 -9.82 -7.51 10.04
CA ILE A 493 -10.64 -7.00 11.15
C ILE A 493 -10.13 -7.57 12.47
N ASN A 494 -10.08 -6.71 13.48
CA ASN A 494 -9.70 -7.07 14.84
C ASN A 494 -10.95 -7.22 15.72
N GLY A 495 -11.25 -8.45 16.16
CA GLY A 495 -12.39 -8.74 17.02
C GLY A 495 -12.24 -8.24 18.47
N ARG A 496 -11.03 -7.93 18.93
CA ARG A 496 -10.69 -7.41 20.27
C ARG A 496 -9.70 -6.24 20.17
N GLY A 497 -10.21 -5.02 20.30
CA GLY A 497 -9.38 -3.81 20.21
C GLY A 497 -9.67 -2.93 18.99
N ALA A 498 -10.65 -3.29 18.16
CA ALA A 498 -11.14 -2.40 17.11
C ALA A 498 -12.66 -2.47 16.97
N ASN A 499 -13.27 -1.38 16.52
CA ASN A 499 -14.69 -1.34 16.22
C ASN A 499 -14.85 -1.40 14.70
N GLN A 500 -14.83 -2.63 14.18
CA GLN A 500 -14.78 -2.89 12.75
C GLN A 500 -15.83 -3.91 12.33
N TRP A 501 -16.29 -3.78 11.09
CA TRP A 501 -17.08 -4.79 10.39
C TRP A 501 -16.96 -4.54 8.90
N ASN A 502 -17.40 -5.50 8.09
CA ASN A 502 -17.42 -5.34 6.64
C ASN A 502 -18.73 -5.84 6.04
N HIS A 503 -19.02 -5.36 4.82
CA HIS A 503 -20.06 -5.92 3.97
C HIS A 503 -19.62 -5.83 2.52
N TRP A 504 -19.79 -6.92 1.76
CA TRP A 504 -19.64 -6.84 0.32
C TRP A 504 -20.86 -6.15 -0.29
N VAL A 505 -20.62 -5.08 -1.05
CA VAL A 505 -21.67 -4.23 -1.60
C VAL A 505 -21.52 -4.03 -3.09
N LYS A 506 -22.65 -3.86 -3.79
CA LYS A 506 -22.65 -3.43 -5.19
C LYS A 506 -23.28 -2.05 -5.33
N ILE A 507 -22.47 -1.06 -5.68
CA ILE A 507 -22.89 0.34 -5.80
C ILE A 507 -22.66 0.80 -7.24
N ASN A 508 -23.72 1.24 -7.90
CA ASN A 508 -23.70 1.70 -9.30
C ASN A 508 -23.07 0.68 -10.26
N GLY A 509 -23.30 -0.62 -10.00
CA GLY A 509 -22.79 -1.73 -10.81
C GLY A 509 -21.37 -2.19 -10.48
N GLN A 510 -20.67 -1.53 -9.55
CA GLN A 510 -19.30 -1.87 -9.13
C GLN A 510 -19.33 -2.56 -7.76
N VAL A 511 -18.51 -3.59 -7.57
CA VAL A 511 -18.37 -4.32 -6.31
C VAL A 511 -17.30 -3.67 -5.44
N TYR A 512 -17.59 -3.55 -4.14
CA TYR A 512 -16.66 -3.08 -3.12
C TYR A 512 -16.78 -3.93 -1.86
N ALA A 513 -15.68 -4.10 -1.13
CA ALA A 513 -15.77 -4.36 0.30
C ALA A 513 -16.02 -3.03 1.01
N LEU A 514 -17.23 -2.85 1.54
CA LEU A 514 -17.54 -1.73 2.42
C LEU A 514 -16.97 -2.04 3.80
N TRP A 515 -15.82 -1.47 4.11
CA TRP A 515 -15.10 -1.70 5.35
C TRP A 515 -15.37 -0.55 6.33
N TYR A 516 -15.84 -0.89 7.52
CA TYR A 516 -16.10 0.05 8.60
C TYR A 516 -14.96 0.01 9.60
N ASN A 517 -14.46 1.18 9.96
CA ASN A 517 -13.50 1.37 11.05
C ASN A 517 -13.94 2.55 11.92
N GLY A 518 -14.32 2.27 13.17
CA GLY A 518 -14.84 3.24 14.11
C GLY A 518 -13.90 3.50 15.30
N GLN A 519 -13.86 4.75 15.72
CA GLN A 519 -13.21 5.26 16.93
C GLN A 519 -14.19 6.15 17.70
N PHE A 520 -13.87 6.51 18.93
CA PHE A 520 -14.70 7.41 19.72
C PHE A 520 -14.89 8.74 18.96
N GLY A 521 -16.15 9.10 18.68
CA GLY A 521 -16.50 10.32 17.96
C GLY A 521 -16.29 10.31 16.45
N GLU A 522 -15.79 9.23 15.82
CA GLU A 522 -15.67 9.12 14.36
C GLU A 522 -15.91 7.69 13.85
N ASP A 523 -16.74 7.57 12.82
CA ASP A 523 -16.89 6.35 12.03
C ASP A 523 -16.40 6.60 10.60
N ASN A 524 -15.58 5.70 10.07
CA ASN A 524 -15.14 5.71 8.67
C ASN A 524 -15.72 4.50 7.91
N LEU A 525 -16.32 4.76 6.75
CA LEU A 525 -16.84 3.76 5.83
C LEU A 525 -16.05 3.82 4.52
N TYR A 526 -15.12 2.89 4.34
CA TYR A 526 -14.25 2.81 3.17
C TYR A 526 -14.85 1.91 2.08
N LEU A 527 -14.75 2.34 0.83
CA LEU A 527 -15.15 1.56 -0.35
C LEU A 527 -13.91 0.90 -0.95
N LEU A 528 -13.50 -0.25 -0.41
CA LEU A 528 -12.34 -0.98 -0.88
C LEU A 528 -12.69 -1.67 -2.21
N ARG A 529 -12.09 -1.20 -3.30
CA ARG A 529 -12.25 -1.81 -4.62
C ARG A 529 -11.37 -3.06 -4.71
N PRO A 530 -11.91 -4.22 -5.09
CA PRO A 530 -11.11 -5.42 -5.37
C PRO A 530 -9.99 -5.11 -6.36
N PHE A 531 -8.82 -5.71 -6.15
CA PHE A 531 -7.66 -5.61 -7.06
C PHE A 531 -7.09 -4.19 -7.23
N SER A 532 -7.49 -3.24 -6.38
CA SER A 532 -7.04 -1.86 -6.46
C SER A 532 -5.77 -1.65 -5.64
N THR A 533 -4.71 -1.22 -6.30
CA THR A 533 -3.39 -0.94 -5.69
C THR A 533 -3.30 0.49 -5.11
N ALA A 534 -4.47 1.08 -4.81
CA ALA A 534 -4.58 2.50 -4.53
C ALA A 534 -4.17 2.87 -3.12
N SER A 535 -3.22 3.81 -3.03
CA SER A 535 -2.78 4.36 -1.74
C SER A 535 -3.90 5.08 -1.00
N GLN A 536 -4.91 5.57 -1.73
CA GLN A 536 -6.10 6.19 -1.19
C GLN A 536 -7.35 5.46 -1.66
N THR A 537 -8.36 5.43 -0.79
CA THR A 537 -9.64 4.81 -1.07
C THR A 537 -10.79 5.79 -0.77
N PRO A 538 -11.92 5.73 -1.50
CA PRO A 538 -13.08 6.56 -1.21
C PRO A 538 -13.68 6.20 0.16
N ALA A 539 -13.95 7.20 0.99
CA ALA A 539 -14.51 7.00 2.32
C ALA A 539 -15.57 8.04 2.68
N VAL A 540 -16.59 7.61 3.42
CA VAL A 540 -17.52 8.49 4.14
C VAL A 540 -17.12 8.52 5.60
N THR A 541 -16.86 9.72 6.13
CA THR A 541 -16.53 9.93 7.54
C THR A 541 -17.70 10.57 8.26
N VAL A 542 -18.14 9.98 9.36
CA VAL A 542 -19.20 10.50 10.23
C VAL A 542 -18.60 10.90 11.56
N ARG A 543 -18.77 12.16 11.96
CA ARG A 543 -18.36 12.68 13.27
C ARG A 543 -19.53 12.74 14.22
N TYR A 544 -19.29 12.35 15.47
CA TYR A 544 -20.29 12.31 16.52
C TYR A 544 -19.91 13.20 17.72
N ARG A 545 -20.94 13.67 18.41
CA ARG A 545 -20.87 14.15 19.80
C ARG A 545 -21.85 13.33 20.65
N TYR A 546 -21.53 13.14 21.91
CA TYR A 546 -22.26 12.32 22.86
C TYR A 546 -22.86 13.18 23.97
N THR A 547 -24.10 12.91 24.34
CA THR A 547 -24.73 13.51 25.53
C THR A 547 -24.47 12.59 26.73
N LEU A 548 -23.25 12.64 27.28
CA LEU A 548 -22.81 11.82 28.42
C LEU A 548 -23.44 12.31 29.72
N ASN A 549 -24.58 11.73 30.12
CA ASN A 549 -25.38 12.20 31.25
C ASN A 549 -25.66 11.12 32.32
N SER A 550 -25.18 9.90 32.08
CA SER A 550 -25.31 8.76 32.98
C SER A 550 -23.94 8.40 33.53
N ILE A 551 -23.83 8.30 34.86
CA ILE A 551 -22.64 7.90 35.59
C ILE A 551 -23.06 6.79 36.56
N ARG A 552 -22.44 5.62 36.47
CA ARG A 552 -22.78 4.42 37.22
C ARG A 552 -21.53 3.69 37.70
N SER A 553 -21.68 2.85 38.72
CA SER A 553 -20.62 1.94 39.16
C SER A 553 -20.38 0.88 38.06
N PRO A 554 -19.12 0.46 37.82
CA PRO A 554 -18.81 -0.69 36.97
C PRO A 554 -19.48 -1.97 37.48
N GLU A 555 -19.48 -2.16 38.79
CA GLU A 555 -20.23 -3.23 39.43
C GLU A 555 -21.71 -2.87 39.52
N LYS A 556 -22.55 -3.73 38.94
CA LYS A 556 -24.00 -3.57 38.93
C LYS A 556 -24.55 -3.48 40.36
N ASP A 557 -25.44 -2.52 40.58
CA ASP A 557 -26.13 -2.27 41.85
C ASP A 557 -25.22 -1.87 43.03
N GLN A 558 -23.97 -1.49 42.77
CA GLN A 558 -23.04 -0.93 43.76
C GLN A 558 -23.01 0.61 43.75
N PRO A 559 -22.67 1.26 44.87
CA PRO A 559 -22.45 2.70 44.91
C PRO A 559 -21.19 3.10 44.12
N LEU A 560 -21.16 4.34 43.65
CA LEU A 560 -19.96 4.92 43.04
C LEU A 560 -18.81 4.92 44.03
N THR A 561 -17.63 4.53 43.55
CA THR A 561 -16.39 4.56 44.32
C THR A 561 -15.35 5.32 43.52
N PRO A 562 -14.88 6.50 43.99
CA PRO A 562 -15.37 7.26 45.14
C PRO A 562 -16.83 7.76 44.98
N PRO A 563 -17.55 8.07 46.07
CA PRO A 563 -18.88 8.69 45.97
C PRO A 563 -18.78 10.12 45.44
N LEU A 564 -19.67 10.48 44.52
CA LEU A 564 -19.79 11.84 43.97
C LEU A 564 -20.85 12.66 44.70
N SER A 565 -20.50 13.86 45.17
CA SER A 565 -21.51 14.85 45.56
C SER A 565 -22.22 15.43 44.33
N ASP A 566 -23.34 16.14 44.52
CA ASP A 566 -24.04 16.81 43.40
C ASP A 566 -23.14 17.81 42.67
N SER A 567 -22.24 18.49 43.41
CA SER A 567 -21.27 19.43 42.82
C SER A 567 -20.20 18.69 42.02
N ASP A 568 -19.59 17.64 42.59
CA ASP A 568 -18.54 16.86 41.90
C ASP A 568 -19.12 16.23 40.63
N LYS A 569 -20.35 15.71 40.70
CA LYS A 569 -21.07 15.17 39.54
C LYS A 569 -21.29 16.23 38.46
N ALA A 570 -21.71 17.43 38.83
CA ALA A 570 -21.92 18.52 37.87
C ALA A 570 -20.61 18.97 37.19
N ASP A 571 -19.51 19.00 37.93
CA ASP A 571 -18.19 19.37 37.38
C ASP A 571 -17.59 18.26 36.52
N LEU A 572 -17.79 16.98 36.87
CA LEU A 572 -17.43 15.84 36.03
C LEU A 572 -18.19 15.88 34.70
N LEU A 573 -19.51 16.06 34.73
CA LEU A 573 -20.32 16.20 33.50
C LEU A 573 -19.86 17.37 32.63
N ARG A 574 -19.45 18.49 33.22
CA ARG A 574 -18.88 19.62 32.47
C ARG A 574 -17.54 19.27 31.82
N SER A 575 -16.69 18.53 32.53
CA SER A 575 -15.39 18.09 32.02
C SER A 575 -15.55 17.09 30.87
N LEU A 576 -16.53 16.20 30.96
CA LEU A 576 -16.93 15.29 29.88
C LEU A 576 -17.46 16.03 28.64
N GLU A 577 -18.19 17.13 28.81
CA GLU A 577 -18.63 17.94 27.67
C GLU A 577 -17.45 18.66 26.99
N VAL A 578 -16.52 19.21 27.78
CA VAL A 578 -15.32 19.91 27.26
C VAL A 578 -14.39 18.94 26.52
N MET A 579 -14.18 17.74 27.07
CA MET A 579 -13.36 16.68 26.47
C MET A 579 -13.66 16.46 24.98
N GLN A 580 -14.93 16.49 24.61
CA GLN A 580 -15.35 16.13 23.26
C GLN A 580 -14.86 17.12 22.18
N GLY A 581 -14.27 18.25 22.58
CA GLY A 581 -13.55 19.16 21.69
C GLY A 581 -12.04 18.93 21.61
N SER A 582 -11.48 17.99 22.38
CA SER A 582 -10.04 17.76 22.53
C SER A 582 -9.70 16.27 22.74
N LEU A 583 -10.27 15.40 21.91
CA LEU A 583 -9.99 13.96 21.92
C LEU A 583 -8.53 13.69 21.55
N LEU A 584 -7.89 12.68 22.14
CA LEU A 584 -6.48 12.38 21.90
C LEU A 584 -6.16 12.13 20.42
N LYS A 585 -7.03 11.39 19.74
CA LYS A 585 -6.92 11.11 18.30
C LYS A 585 -6.91 12.37 17.41
N ASP A 586 -7.48 13.47 17.88
CA ASP A 586 -7.57 14.73 17.13
C ASP A 586 -6.44 15.71 17.53
N LYS A 587 -5.64 15.38 18.55
CA LYS A 587 -4.52 16.20 18.98
C LYS A 587 -3.28 15.91 18.11
N PRO A 588 -2.57 16.94 17.64
CA PRO A 588 -1.25 16.75 17.07
C PRO A 588 -0.29 16.24 18.16
N VAL A 589 0.60 15.33 17.80
CA VAL A 589 1.73 14.93 18.65
C VAL A 589 2.61 16.17 18.85
N SER A 590 2.51 16.83 20.00
CA SER A 590 3.19 18.09 20.30
C SER A 590 3.63 18.10 21.76
N ASP A 591 4.90 18.40 22.01
CA ASP A 591 5.56 18.38 23.33
C ASP A 591 5.11 19.48 24.33
N ASN A 592 3.98 20.16 24.10
CA ASN A 592 3.56 21.33 24.89
C ASN A 592 2.09 21.24 25.35
N ASP A 593 1.65 20.06 25.81
CA ASP A 593 0.36 19.95 26.47
C ASP A 593 0.38 20.64 27.85
N ALA A 594 -0.70 21.32 28.22
CA ALA A 594 -0.87 21.83 29.58
C ALA A 594 -1.14 20.66 30.54
N PRO A 595 -0.72 20.73 31.82
CA PRO A 595 -0.98 19.66 32.76
C PRO A 595 -2.49 19.50 32.98
N ILE A 596 -2.96 18.26 33.05
CA ILE A 596 -4.37 17.88 33.19
C ILE A 596 -4.91 18.43 34.51
N CYS A 597 -4.13 18.27 35.59
CA CYS A 597 -4.40 18.85 36.89
C CYS A 597 -3.38 19.96 37.23
N PRO A 598 -3.74 20.97 38.03
CA PRO A 598 -2.78 21.98 38.47
C PRO A 598 -1.63 21.38 39.27
N ILE A 599 -0.40 21.65 38.85
CA ILE A 599 0.81 21.20 39.52
C ILE A 599 1.04 22.04 40.80
N PRO A 600 1.14 21.42 41.99
CA PRO A 600 1.44 22.13 43.22
C PRO A 600 2.77 22.90 43.17
N PRO A 601 2.87 24.09 43.80
CA PRO A 601 4.15 24.78 43.91
C PRO A 601 5.19 23.93 44.67
N GLY A 602 6.35 23.72 44.05
CA GLY A 602 7.46 22.96 44.65
C GLY A 602 7.49 21.47 44.28
N THR A 603 6.59 20.99 43.43
CA THR A 603 6.68 19.66 42.81
C THR A 603 7.97 19.53 42.00
N SER A 604 8.67 18.40 42.13
CA SER A 604 9.89 18.13 41.36
C SER A 604 9.57 17.95 39.86
N ALA A 605 10.58 18.01 38.99
CA ALA A 605 10.37 17.78 37.56
C ALA A 605 9.82 16.37 37.30
N ASP A 606 10.40 15.35 37.95
CA ASP A 606 9.99 13.96 37.80
C ASP A 606 8.54 13.72 38.27
N GLU A 607 8.10 14.37 39.36
CA GLU A 607 6.71 14.28 39.84
C GLU A 607 5.73 15.12 39.01
N ALA A 608 6.23 16.13 38.27
CA ALA A 608 5.38 16.96 37.43
C ALA A 608 4.85 16.16 36.22
N ASP A 609 5.62 15.18 35.72
CA ASP A 609 5.24 14.33 34.58
C ASP A 609 3.92 13.58 34.84
N ASN A 610 3.66 13.16 36.08
CA ASN A 610 2.43 12.50 36.50
C ASN A 610 1.16 13.35 36.33
N TYR A 611 1.30 14.65 36.06
CA TYR A 611 0.19 15.56 35.82
C TYR A 611 -0.21 15.65 34.34
N TYR A 612 0.53 15.00 33.43
CA TYR A 612 0.33 15.08 31.98
C TYR A 612 -0.25 13.81 31.35
N SER A 613 -0.24 12.68 32.07
CA SER A 613 -0.74 11.39 31.60
C SER A 613 -1.79 10.77 32.53
N GLY A 614 -2.59 9.86 31.98
CA GLY A 614 -3.48 9.00 32.74
C GLY A 614 -2.89 7.61 32.98
N VAL A 615 -3.74 6.67 33.38
CA VAL A 615 -3.38 5.28 33.63
C VAL A 615 -3.19 4.55 32.30
N ALA A 616 -2.14 3.73 32.20
CA ALA A 616 -1.96 2.84 31.05
C ALA A 616 -3.08 1.78 30.99
N ILE A 617 -3.72 1.63 29.83
CA ILE A 617 -4.80 0.67 29.62
C ILE A 617 -4.40 -0.46 28.67
N ASN A 618 -5.15 -1.57 28.73
CA ASN A 618 -4.93 -2.73 27.86
C ASN A 618 -5.26 -2.40 26.39
N TYR A 619 -4.56 -3.03 25.44
CA TYR A 619 -4.74 -2.85 23.99
C TYR A 619 -6.16 -3.15 23.48
N ILE A 620 -7.01 -3.82 24.26
CA ILE A 620 -8.43 -4.06 23.91
C ILE A 620 -9.33 -2.82 24.10
N TYR A 621 -8.75 -1.67 24.45
CA TYR A 621 -9.46 -0.43 24.74
C TYR A 621 -8.89 0.75 23.95
N GLU A 622 -9.77 1.65 23.53
CA GLU A 622 -9.38 2.93 22.95
C GLU A 622 -9.18 3.95 24.08
N THR A 623 -7.99 4.53 24.22
CA THR A 623 -7.79 5.68 25.11
C THR A 623 -8.37 6.93 24.44
N VAL A 624 -9.46 7.46 24.99
CA VAL A 624 -10.22 8.55 24.36
C VAL A 624 -9.62 9.91 24.74
N ALA A 625 -9.43 10.15 26.03
CA ALA A 625 -8.88 11.39 26.55
C ALA A 625 -8.56 11.32 28.05
N TYR A 626 -7.73 12.27 28.48
CA TYR A 626 -7.46 12.54 29.89
C TYR A 626 -8.15 13.84 30.31
N ILE A 627 -8.87 13.83 31.44
CA ILE A 627 -9.56 15.01 31.97
C ILE A 627 -9.29 15.25 33.45
N PRO A 628 -9.36 16.51 33.91
CA PRO A 628 -9.43 16.79 35.33
C PRO A 628 -10.76 16.34 35.92
N VAL A 629 -10.70 15.65 37.04
CA VAL A 629 -11.87 15.25 37.84
C VAL A 629 -11.73 15.84 39.24
N TRP A 630 -12.64 16.73 39.60
CA TRP A 630 -12.63 17.41 40.88
C TRP A 630 -13.50 16.66 41.88
N LEU A 631 -12.88 16.17 42.97
CA LEU A 631 -13.56 15.50 44.07
C LEU A 631 -13.20 16.20 45.38
N ASN A 632 -14.20 16.74 46.07
CA ASN A 632 -14.01 17.45 47.35
C ASN A 632 -12.90 18.53 47.29
N GLY A 633 -12.80 19.24 46.15
CA GLY A 633 -11.81 20.30 45.93
C GLY A 633 -10.39 19.83 45.59
N LYS A 634 -10.16 18.52 45.41
CA LYS A 634 -8.90 17.97 44.90
C LYS A 634 -9.07 17.53 43.43
N CYS A 635 -8.04 17.76 42.60
CA CYS A 635 -8.01 17.32 41.22
C CYS A 635 -7.37 15.93 41.11
N TYR A 636 -8.05 15.05 40.39
CA TYR A 636 -7.62 13.71 39.99
C TYR A 636 -7.62 13.63 38.46
N ILE A 637 -6.87 12.70 37.90
CA ILE A 637 -6.84 12.48 36.45
C ILE A 637 -7.86 11.40 36.11
N GLY A 638 -8.83 11.74 35.29
CA GLY A 638 -9.77 10.80 34.69
C GLY A 638 -9.25 10.32 33.35
N THR A 639 -8.90 9.04 33.28
CA THR A 639 -8.53 8.33 32.05
C THR A 639 -9.80 7.76 31.44
N ILE A 640 -10.22 8.28 30.29
CA ILE A 640 -11.43 7.80 29.62
C ILE A 640 -11.06 6.84 28.52
N PHE A 641 -11.71 5.68 28.53
CA PHE A 641 -11.56 4.70 27.49
C PHE A 641 -12.90 4.13 27.03
N SER A 642 -12.92 3.75 25.76
CA SER A 642 -14.10 3.17 25.12
C SER A 642 -13.85 1.69 24.87
N HIS A 643 -14.82 0.84 25.23
CA HIS A 643 -14.81 -0.53 24.75
C HIS A 643 -15.11 -0.52 23.25
N HIS A 644 -14.28 -1.18 22.45
CA HIS A 644 -14.57 -1.37 21.04
C HIS A 644 -15.77 -2.30 20.90
N GLY A 645 -16.89 -1.79 20.41
CA GLY A 645 -18.07 -2.62 20.19
C GLY A 645 -19.37 -1.83 20.10
N ALA A 646 -19.92 -1.79 18.88
CA ALA A 646 -21.30 -1.44 18.53
C ALA A 646 -22.04 -0.58 19.56
N TYR A 647 -21.92 0.74 19.39
CA TYR A 647 -22.75 1.77 19.99
C TYR A 647 -24.25 1.49 19.81
N ARG A 648 -24.84 0.60 20.62
CA ARG A 648 -26.23 0.11 20.42
C ARG A 648 -27.27 1.17 20.76
N HIS A 649 -26.99 2.00 21.77
CA HIS A 649 -27.86 3.09 22.25
C HIS A 649 -27.02 4.31 22.65
N GLY A 650 -26.14 4.75 21.75
CA GLY A 650 -25.11 5.74 22.05
C GLY A 650 -23.78 5.10 22.49
N VAL A 651 -23.05 5.72 23.40
CA VAL A 651 -21.77 5.20 23.91
C VAL A 651 -21.86 4.73 25.35
N ASP A 652 -21.20 3.61 25.62
CA ASP A 652 -20.78 3.20 26.95
C ASP A 652 -19.25 3.30 26.97
N ALA A 653 -18.71 4.10 27.88
CA ALA A 653 -17.29 4.28 28.12
C ALA A 653 -17.01 4.19 29.62
N GLU A 654 -15.75 4.04 29.98
CA GLU A 654 -15.31 3.97 31.37
C GLU A 654 -14.33 5.10 31.65
N ILE A 655 -14.35 5.59 32.89
CA ILE A 655 -13.40 6.55 33.41
C ILE A 655 -12.71 5.98 34.64
N THR A 656 -11.40 5.80 34.54
CA THR A 656 -10.54 5.43 35.68
C THR A 656 -9.95 6.68 36.29
N LEU A 657 -10.06 6.81 37.61
CA LEU A 657 -9.53 7.93 38.36
C LEU A 657 -8.18 7.56 38.99
N SER A 658 -7.15 8.34 38.71
CA SER A 658 -5.84 8.23 39.36
C SER A 658 -5.42 9.53 40.06
N SER A 659 -4.61 9.38 41.10
CA SER A 659 -3.99 10.50 41.79
C SER A 659 -2.68 10.89 41.08
N PRO A 660 -2.50 12.12 40.57
CA PRO A 660 -1.21 12.55 40.03
C PRO A 660 -0.14 12.81 41.12
N ARG A 661 -0.52 12.69 42.40
CA ARG A 661 0.36 12.95 43.56
C ARG A 661 1.03 11.70 44.10
N GLU A 662 0.48 10.53 43.77
CA GLU A 662 0.97 9.22 44.18
C GLU A 662 0.97 8.38 42.90
N ASP A 663 2.16 7.96 42.46
CA ASP A 663 2.42 7.36 41.15
C ASP A 663 1.33 6.36 40.72
N GLU A 664 0.55 6.75 39.71
CA GLU A 664 -0.58 6.01 39.11
C GLU A 664 -1.57 5.34 40.09
N GLU A 665 -1.72 5.81 41.33
CA GLU A 665 -2.65 5.19 42.29
C GLU A 665 -4.10 5.35 41.81
N VAL A 666 -4.70 4.23 41.38
CA VAL A 666 -6.10 4.15 40.98
C VAL A 666 -6.98 4.20 42.21
N ILE A 667 -7.89 5.17 42.26
CA ILE A 667 -8.81 5.39 43.39
C ILE A 667 -10.25 4.96 43.11
N GLY A 668 -10.56 4.62 41.87
CA GLY A 668 -11.84 4.04 41.46
C GLY A 668 -12.25 4.38 40.03
N ASP A 669 -13.36 3.77 39.61
CA ASP A 669 -13.81 3.76 38.22
C ASP A 669 -15.30 4.09 38.11
N TYR A 670 -15.71 4.73 37.01
CA TYR A 670 -17.13 4.92 36.68
C TYR A 670 -17.42 4.49 35.24
N ILE A 671 -18.59 3.90 35.03
CA ILE A 671 -19.18 3.78 33.69
C ILE A 671 -19.91 5.07 33.36
N ILE A 672 -19.56 5.66 32.22
CA ILE A 672 -20.24 6.81 31.63
C ILE A 672 -20.99 6.38 30.38
N SER A 673 -22.22 6.86 30.23
CA SER A 673 -23.01 6.54 29.04
C SER A 673 -23.86 7.70 28.54
N GLY A 674 -24.16 7.70 27.25
CA GLY A 674 -24.90 8.80 26.64
C GLY A 674 -25.28 8.56 25.18
N LEU A 675 -26.34 9.23 24.72
CA LEU A 675 -26.78 9.17 23.32
C LEU A 675 -25.76 9.83 22.40
N ARG A 676 -25.54 9.24 21.22
CA ARG A 676 -24.70 9.83 20.17
C ARG A 676 -25.53 10.71 19.23
N HIS A 677 -24.89 11.75 18.71
CA HIS A 677 -25.47 12.72 17.77
C HIS A 677 -24.48 12.99 16.65
N VAL A 678 -24.93 12.82 15.41
CA VAL A 678 -24.11 13.17 14.23
C VAL A 678 -23.93 14.68 14.16
N ILE A 679 -22.69 15.15 14.13
CA ILE A 679 -22.34 16.58 14.00
C ILE A 679 -21.79 16.93 12.62
N ALA A 680 -21.19 15.98 11.91
CA ALA A 680 -20.75 16.16 10.54
C ALA A 680 -20.75 14.83 9.78
N ILE A 681 -21.05 14.89 8.48
CA ILE A 681 -20.83 13.80 7.54
C ILE A 681 -20.02 14.39 6.39
N THR A 682 -18.88 13.79 6.08
CA THR A 682 -18.02 14.20 4.98
C THR A 682 -17.71 13.01 4.08
N SER A 683 -17.28 13.27 2.87
CA SER A 683 -16.81 12.23 1.95
C SER A 683 -15.57 12.71 1.21
N GLY A 684 -14.66 11.79 0.94
CA GLY A 684 -13.40 12.10 0.27
C GLY A 684 -12.57 10.85 0.01
N TRP A 685 -11.38 11.04 -0.55
CA TRP A 685 -10.37 10.00 -0.64
C TRP A 685 -9.46 10.13 0.57
N LYS A 686 -9.21 9.03 1.27
CA LYS A 686 -8.37 8.99 2.48
C LYS A 686 -7.44 7.78 2.39
N THR A 687 -6.27 7.88 3.02
CA THR A 687 -5.44 6.70 3.29
C THR A 687 -6.22 5.75 4.20
N ARG A 688 -6.11 4.45 3.96
CA ARG A 688 -6.66 3.44 4.86
C ARG A 688 -5.81 3.43 6.13
N GLU A 689 -6.46 3.53 7.28
CA GLU A 689 -5.82 3.25 8.57
C GLU A 689 -6.13 1.79 8.88
N GLY A 690 -5.12 0.93 9.02
CA GLY A 690 -5.31 -0.48 9.38
C GLY A 690 -5.70 -0.68 10.85
N ASP A 691 -5.60 -1.92 11.32
CA ASP A 691 -6.03 -2.28 12.66
C ASP A 691 -5.21 -1.52 13.70
N ASN A 692 -5.89 -0.82 14.61
CA ASN A 692 -5.29 0.04 15.64
C ASN A 692 -4.47 1.24 15.13
N GLY A 693 -4.70 1.70 13.89
CA GLY A 693 -4.02 2.89 13.34
C GLY A 693 -2.64 2.63 12.73
N MET A 694 -2.25 1.35 12.55
CA MET A 694 -1.09 0.96 11.77
C MET A 694 -1.48 0.92 10.28
N GLN A 695 -0.69 1.55 9.40
CA GLN A 695 -0.97 1.64 7.95
C GLN A 695 -0.84 0.31 7.22
#